data_AF-A0A8C7PVL5-F1
#
_entry.id   AF-A0A8C7PVL5-F1
#
_cell.length_a   1.000
_cell.length_b   1.000
_cell.length_c   1.000
_cell.angle_alpha   90.00
_cell.angle_beta   90.00
_cell.angle_gamma   90.00
#
_symmetry.space_group_name_H-M   'P 1'
#
loop_
_entity.id
_entity.type
_entity.pdbx_description
1 polymer ?
#
loop_
_entity_poly.entity_id
_entity_poly.type
_entity_poly.pdbx_seq_one_letter_code
_entity_poly.pdbx_strand_id
1 'polypeptide(L)'
;FTEVVEMEDVPSQFYVEKHSWDGLRDIIHSSRKYSGMIANKAPHDFQFVQKNDESGPHSHRLYYLGMSYGSRENSLLYSEIPKKIRKEALLVLSWKQMLDHFQATPHQGAYSREEELLRERKRLGAFGITSYDYHSQTGLFLFQASNSLFYCQDGGNNGFISAPMKPVEIKTQCSGTRMDPKISPGEPNFIAFINNNDLWLANIKSGEERRLTFCHKGLDNVKEDPKSAGVATFVIQEEFDRFTGYWWNSDGGKTLHLLYEEVDETEVEIIHVPSPALEERKADAYRYPRTGSKNPQTTLKLAEIKTNNQGKIMSIQDKELVLPFTTLFPGAEYIARAGWTSDGKYGWAVLLDRSQKRLQLVLLPPALFIPITDDPAQRQESLEAVPEDVHPYIVYEETTDIWINVHDIFYPFVQTSEDDFSFIWVNESKTSFSHLYKITSTLRPGCYQWSGNYTHTEDFKCAIKEEVTLTSGEWEVLARHGSKIWVNEASKLVYFQGTRDTPLEHHLYVVSYQSPGDVVRLTKPGFSHSCSISKNFDMFVSHYSNVSTPPCVHVYKLTASEGDPLHMVPEFWASMMEAPGDYKSPEIFDFPGKSGFQLYGMVYKPHNLQPGKKHPTVLFVYGGPQVQLVNNSFKGMKYLRLNTLASLGYAVVVIDGRGSCQRGLEFEGALKNKMGQVEIEDQVEGLQYVSERFNFVDLSRVAIHGWSYGGFLSLMGLIQRPNVFKVAIAGAPVTVWMAYDTGYTERYMDTPENNPQGYEEGSVALHVDKLPSEPNRLLILHGFLDENVHFFHTNFLVSQIIRAGKPYQLQVYPNERHSIRCPESGEHYEIMLLHFLQQYL
;
A
#
# COMPACT_ATOMS: atom_id res chain seq x y z
N PHE A 1 14.93 -10.85 74.43
CA PHE A 1 14.28 -11.60 73.35
C PHE A 1 13.54 -10.60 72.49
N THR A 2 14.23 -10.09 71.48
CA THR A 2 13.66 -9.28 70.39
C THR A 2 13.30 -10.29 69.30
N GLU A 3 12.00 -10.44 69.03
CA GLU A 3 11.52 -11.23 67.89
C GLU A 3 11.96 -10.54 66.60
N VAL A 4 12.90 -11.15 65.91
CA VAL A 4 13.18 -10.89 64.50
C VAL A 4 12.05 -11.59 63.74
N VAL A 5 11.10 -10.80 63.23
CA VAL A 5 10.16 -11.29 62.23
C VAL A 5 10.96 -11.43 60.93
N GLU A 6 11.31 -12.67 60.58
CA GLU A 6 11.73 -13.01 59.22
C GLU A 6 10.58 -12.65 58.29
N MET A 7 10.75 -11.58 57.51
CA MET A 7 9.91 -11.34 56.34
C MET A 7 10.18 -12.48 55.36
N GLU A 8 9.21 -13.38 55.17
CA GLU A 8 9.22 -14.32 54.06
C GLU A 8 9.42 -13.54 52.75
N ASP A 9 10.45 -13.91 51.98
CA ASP A 9 10.70 -13.42 50.62
C ASP A 9 9.45 -13.71 49.76
N VAL A 10 8.59 -12.71 49.58
CA VAL A 10 7.47 -12.80 48.63
C VAL A 10 8.08 -13.04 47.25
N PRO A 11 7.76 -14.15 46.54
CA PRO A 11 8.36 -14.40 45.23
C PRO A 11 8.12 -13.21 44.31
N SER A 12 9.17 -12.54 43.86
CA SER A 12 9.06 -11.31 43.06
C SER A 12 8.52 -11.58 41.66
N GLN A 13 8.39 -12.84 41.23
CA GLN A 13 7.88 -13.22 39.92
C GLN A 13 6.36 -13.45 39.92
N PHE A 14 5.72 -12.97 38.86
CA PHE A 14 4.34 -13.31 38.50
C PHE A 14 4.34 -14.52 37.56
N TYR A 15 3.44 -15.47 37.80
CA TYR A 15 3.17 -16.59 36.91
C TYR A 15 1.77 -16.46 36.35
N VAL A 16 1.64 -16.60 35.04
CA VAL A 16 0.33 -16.57 34.37
C VAL A 16 -0.49 -17.78 34.77
N GLU A 17 -1.82 -17.64 34.76
CA GLU A 17 -2.72 -18.76 34.99
C GLU A 17 -2.58 -19.77 33.84
N LYS A 18 -2.46 -21.06 34.17
CA LYS A 18 -2.39 -22.13 33.18
C LYS A 18 -3.80 -22.56 32.79
N HIS A 19 -4.19 -22.24 31.57
CA HIS A 19 -5.47 -22.64 31.01
C HIS A 19 -5.32 -23.91 30.17
N SER A 20 -6.39 -24.72 30.12
CA SER A 20 -6.50 -25.78 29.13
C SER A 20 -6.61 -25.20 27.71
N TRP A 21 -6.42 -26.04 26.69
CA TRP A 21 -6.63 -25.61 25.30
C TRP A 21 -8.04 -25.06 25.06
N ASP A 22 -9.07 -25.76 25.58
CA ASP A 22 -10.45 -25.29 25.50
C ASP A 22 -10.67 -23.97 26.24
N GLY A 23 -10.03 -23.78 27.41
CA GLY A 23 -10.09 -22.53 28.16
C GLY A 23 -9.49 -21.35 27.39
N LEU A 24 -8.35 -21.55 26.71
CA LEU A 24 -7.76 -20.53 25.83
C LEU A 24 -8.66 -20.22 24.62
N ARG A 25 -9.31 -21.23 24.04
CA ARG A 25 -10.29 -21.04 22.97
C ARG A 25 -11.45 -20.17 23.44
N ASP A 26 -11.98 -20.41 24.64
CA ASP A 26 -13.08 -19.60 25.20
C ASP A 26 -12.66 -18.15 25.46
N ILE A 27 -11.41 -17.92 25.89
CA ILE A 27 -10.83 -16.57 26.04
C ILE A 27 -10.79 -15.84 24.69
N ILE A 28 -10.26 -16.49 23.64
CA ILE A 28 -10.16 -15.89 22.29
C ILE A 28 -11.54 -15.61 21.69
N HIS A 29 -12.49 -16.54 21.78
CA HIS A 29 -13.84 -16.28 21.29
C HIS A 29 -14.53 -15.13 22.05
N SER A 30 -14.30 -15.04 23.36
CA SER A 30 -14.89 -13.98 24.19
C SER A 30 -14.32 -12.61 23.85
N SER A 31 -13.00 -12.50 23.62
CA SER A 31 -12.38 -11.24 23.21
C SER A 31 -12.88 -10.76 21.84
N ARG A 32 -13.05 -11.68 20.89
CA ARG A 32 -13.54 -11.38 19.52
C ARG A 32 -15.01 -10.97 19.46
N LYS A 33 -15.88 -11.49 20.34
CA LYS A 33 -17.31 -11.12 20.38
C LYS A 33 -17.54 -9.63 20.61
N TYR A 34 -16.77 -9.01 21.50
CA TYR A 34 -16.85 -7.57 21.77
C TYR A 34 -16.25 -6.73 20.63
N SER A 35 -15.19 -7.20 19.99
CA SER A 35 -14.55 -6.51 18.87
C SER A 35 -15.32 -6.63 17.55
N GLY A 36 -16.17 -7.65 17.37
CA GLY A 36 -17.02 -7.79 16.18
C GLY A 36 -17.98 -6.62 15.95
N MET A 37 -18.33 -5.86 16.99
CA MET A 37 -19.11 -4.62 16.86
C MET A 37 -18.28 -3.41 16.38
N ILE A 38 -16.95 -3.45 16.57
CA ILE A 38 -15.99 -2.39 16.19
C ILE A 38 -15.31 -2.74 14.84
N ALA A 39 -15.36 -4.01 14.41
CA ALA A 39 -14.65 -4.56 13.24
C ALA A 39 -15.23 -4.23 11.86
N ASN A 40 -16.26 -3.40 11.78
CA ASN A 40 -16.75 -2.94 10.49
C ASN A 40 -15.73 -2.01 9.83
N LYS A 41 -15.45 -2.23 8.55
CA LYS A 41 -14.57 -1.35 7.78
C LYS A 41 -15.18 0.06 7.78
N ALA A 42 -14.41 1.03 8.26
CA ALA A 42 -14.82 2.44 8.27
C ALA A 42 -15.13 2.94 6.84
N PRO A 43 -16.01 3.94 6.68
CA PRO A 43 -16.22 4.61 5.40
C PRO A 43 -14.90 5.06 4.76
N HIS A 44 -14.73 4.80 3.46
CA HIS A 44 -13.53 5.11 2.69
C HIS A 44 -13.88 5.36 1.21
N ASP A 45 -12.89 5.74 0.39
CA ASP A 45 -13.07 6.09 -1.03
C ASP A 45 -14.15 7.15 -1.24
N PHE A 46 -13.96 8.30 -0.59
CA PHE A 46 -14.93 9.40 -0.57
C PHE A 46 -14.98 10.18 -1.89
N GLN A 47 -16.19 10.44 -2.37
CA GLN A 47 -16.45 11.30 -3.53
C GLN A 47 -17.54 12.33 -3.20
N PHE A 48 -17.16 13.60 -3.13
CA PHE A 48 -18.09 14.73 -2.99
C PHE A 48 -18.70 15.09 -4.35
N VAL A 49 -20.01 15.29 -4.37
CA VAL A 49 -20.75 15.82 -5.53
C VAL A 49 -21.70 16.91 -5.06
N GLN A 50 -21.53 18.11 -5.61
CA GLN A 50 -22.34 19.28 -5.25
C GLN A 50 -23.77 19.16 -5.77
N LYS A 51 -24.73 19.67 -5.00
CA LYS A 51 -26.13 19.80 -5.40
C LYS A 51 -26.41 21.24 -5.81
N ASN A 52 -26.72 21.47 -7.08
CA ASN A 52 -27.03 22.79 -7.63
C ASN A 52 -28.50 23.20 -7.43
N ASP A 53 -29.14 22.71 -6.37
CA ASP A 53 -30.52 23.06 -6.01
C ASP A 53 -30.48 24.13 -4.92
N GLU A 54 -30.70 25.40 -5.28
CA GLU A 54 -30.72 26.52 -4.33
C GLU A 54 -31.80 26.38 -3.26
N SER A 55 -32.94 25.79 -3.59
CA SER A 55 -34.09 25.61 -2.70
C SER A 55 -33.97 24.40 -1.77
N GLY A 56 -33.17 23.41 -2.16
CA GLY A 56 -32.97 22.17 -1.43
C GLY A 56 -32.19 22.35 -0.11
N PRO A 57 -32.37 21.45 0.87
CA PRO A 57 -31.71 21.56 2.18
C PRO A 57 -30.25 21.09 2.20
N HIS A 58 -29.77 20.46 1.12
CA HIS A 58 -28.47 19.80 1.05
C HIS A 58 -27.51 20.52 0.08
N SER A 59 -26.24 20.65 0.47
CA SER A 59 -25.18 21.24 -0.36
C SER A 59 -24.45 20.20 -1.20
N HIS A 60 -24.26 18.99 -0.65
CA HIS A 60 -23.53 17.92 -1.29
C HIS A 60 -24.20 16.56 -1.05
N ARG A 61 -23.95 15.63 -1.96
CA ARG A 61 -24.00 14.20 -1.69
C ARG A 61 -22.56 13.68 -1.57
N LEU A 62 -22.30 12.91 -0.53
CA LEU A 62 -21.01 12.26 -0.28
C LEU A 62 -21.17 10.76 -0.53
N TYR A 63 -20.50 10.24 -1.56
CA TYR A 63 -20.44 8.81 -1.86
C TYR A 63 -19.20 8.18 -1.23
N TYR A 64 -19.29 6.91 -0.84
CA TYR A 64 -18.20 6.18 -0.21
C TYR A 64 -18.47 4.67 -0.23
N LEU A 65 -17.41 3.89 -0.04
CA LEU A 65 -17.52 2.47 0.30
C LEU A 65 -17.62 2.29 1.82
N GLY A 66 -18.45 1.35 2.27
CA GLY A 66 -18.54 0.99 3.67
C GLY A 66 -19.34 -0.29 3.92
N MET A 67 -19.25 -0.80 5.15
CA MET A 67 -20.01 -1.96 5.62
C MET A 67 -21.18 -1.49 6.50
N SER A 68 -22.42 -1.61 6.02
CA SER A 68 -23.59 -1.25 6.82
C SER A 68 -23.76 -2.18 8.02
N TYR A 69 -24.30 -1.68 9.13
CA TYR A 69 -24.60 -2.48 10.32
C TYR A 69 -25.36 -3.77 9.98
N GLY A 70 -24.79 -4.92 10.36
CA GLY A 70 -25.36 -6.25 10.10
C GLY A 70 -24.98 -6.88 8.76
N SER A 71 -24.34 -6.13 7.84
CA SER A 71 -23.74 -6.68 6.61
C SER A 71 -22.26 -7.02 6.84
N ARG A 72 -21.79 -8.08 6.18
CA ARG A 72 -20.37 -8.45 6.12
C ARG A 72 -19.69 -8.01 4.81
N GLU A 73 -20.43 -7.37 3.92
CA GLU A 73 -19.95 -6.95 2.59
C GLU A 73 -19.76 -5.44 2.53
N ASN A 74 -18.66 -5.02 1.94
CA ASN A 74 -18.41 -3.64 1.55
C ASN A 74 -19.28 -3.30 0.33
N SER A 75 -19.97 -2.16 0.36
CA SER A 75 -20.88 -1.73 -0.70
C SER A 75 -20.81 -0.21 -0.92
N LEU A 76 -21.41 0.27 -2.01
CA LEU A 76 -21.58 1.69 -2.31
C LEU A 76 -22.69 2.30 -1.45
N LEU A 77 -22.32 3.34 -0.71
CA LEU A 77 -23.18 4.08 0.20
C LEU A 77 -23.12 5.57 -0.13
N TYR A 78 -24.12 6.32 0.34
CA TYR A 78 -24.08 7.78 0.29
C TYR A 78 -24.69 8.43 1.54
N SER A 79 -24.28 9.67 1.78
CA SER A 79 -24.82 10.56 2.81
C SER A 79 -25.17 11.92 2.22
N GLU A 80 -26.14 12.59 2.83
CA GLU A 80 -26.60 13.93 2.43
C GLU A 80 -26.00 14.99 3.34
N ILE A 81 -25.23 15.92 2.78
CA ILE A 81 -24.59 17.00 3.57
C ILE A 81 -25.54 18.21 3.60
N PRO A 82 -26.01 18.66 4.77
CA PRO A 82 -26.93 19.80 4.85
C PRO A 82 -26.22 21.13 4.60
N LYS A 83 -26.96 22.13 4.12
CA LYS A 83 -26.49 23.52 3.96
C LYS A 83 -26.30 24.25 5.29
N LYS A 84 -27.06 23.85 6.33
CA LYS A 84 -27.06 24.45 7.67
C LYS A 84 -27.13 23.35 8.72
N ILE A 85 -26.43 23.54 9.83
CA ILE A 85 -26.45 22.65 10.99
C ILE A 85 -26.82 23.45 12.26
N ARG A 86 -27.36 22.76 13.27
CA ARG A 86 -27.51 23.32 14.62
C ARG A 86 -26.21 23.08 15.37
N LYS A 87 -25.45 24.14 15.67
CA LYS A 87 -24.09 24.02 16.25
C LYS A 87 -24.10 23.41 17.66
N GLU A 88 -25.25 23.40 18.33
CA GLU A 88 -25.44 22.87 19.69
C GLU A 88 -25.71 21.36 19.73
N ALA A 89 -25.91 20.71 18.57
CA ALA A 89 -26.27 19.30 18.50
C ALA A 89 -25.32 18.52 17.57
N LEU A 90 -24.97 17.29 17.98
CA LEU A 90 -24.22 16.38 17.13
C LEU A 90 -25.11 15.87 15.99
N LEU A 91 -24.80 16.26 14.76
CA LEU A 91 -25.42 15.70 13.57
C LEU A 91 -24.71 14.41 13.16
N VAL A 92 -25.41 13.28 13.16
CA VAL A 92 -24.92 12.00 12.61
C VAL A 92 -25.56 11.76 11.24
N LEU A 93 -24.73 11.61 10.21
CA LEU A 93 -25.15 11.36 8.84
C LEU A 93 -25.62 9.91 8.69
N SER A 94 -26.84 9.73 8.19
CA SER A 94 -27.38 8.40 7.89
C SER A 94 -26.72 7.80 6.66
N TRP A 95 -26.24 6.56 6.77
CA TRP A 95 -25.67 5.83 5.64
C TRP A 95 -26.79 5.23 4.79
N LYS A 96 -27.00 5.80 3.61
CA LYS A 96 -28.01 5.33 2.67
C LYS A 96 -27.39 4.34 1.71
N GLN A 97 -28.05 3.20 1.52
CA GLN A 97 -27.66 2.21 0.52
C GLN A 97 -27.88 2.78 -0.88
N MET A 98 -26.86 2.68 -1.73
CA MET A 98 -26.99 3.02 -3.14
C MET A 98 -27.54 1.84 -3.95
N LEU A 99 -27.17 0.61 -3.57
CA LEU A 99 -27.49 -0.61 -4.30
C LEU A 99 -28.59 -1.43 -3.59
N ASP A 100 -29.58 -1.91 -4.36
CA ASP A 100 -30.74 -2.66 -3.88
C ASP A 100 -30.44 -4.16 -3.73
N HIS A 101 -30.30 -4.66 -2.49
CA HIS A 101 -30.12 -6.08 -2.16
C HIS A 101 -29.09 -6.82 -3.04
N PHE A 102 -28.00 -6.13 -3.39
CA PHE A 102 -27.00 -6.62 -4.31
C PHE A 102 -25.94 -7.44 -3.58
N GLN A 103 -25.81 -8.72 -3.93
CA GLN A 103 -24.78 -9.60 -3.42
C GLN A 103 -23.49 -9.38 -4.22
N ALA A 104 -22.52 -8.70 -3.62
CA ALA A 104 -21.28 -8.34 -4.30
C ALA A 104 -20.20 -9.42 -4.16
N THR A 105 -20.29 -10.30 -3.16
CA THR A 105 -19.33 -11.41 -2.98
C THR A 105 -19.78 -12.64 -3.77
N PRO A 106 -18.89 -13.38 -4.45
CA PRO A 106 -19.24 -14.65 -5.08
C PRO A 106 -19.70 -15.68 -4.04
N HIS A 107 -20.44 -16.69 -4.49
CA HIS A 107 -20.92 -17.78 -3.62
C HIS A 107 -19.74 -18.44 -2.89
N GLN A 108 -19.83 -18.56 -1.56
CA GLN A 108 -18.75 -19.07 -0.69
C GLN A 108 -17.41 -18.29 -0.78
N GLY A 109 -17.39 -17.09 -1.36
CA GLY A 109 -16.15 -16.34 -1.54
C GLY A 109 -15.19 -16.96 -2.57
N ALA A 110 -15.69 -17.81 -3.48
CA ALA A 110 -14.90 -18.41 -4.56
C ALA A 110 -14.59 -17.36 -5.65
N TYR A 111 -13.58 -16.54 -5.37
CA TYR A 111 -13.02 -15.57 -6.31
C TYR A 111 -12.23 -16.28 -7.42
N SER A 112 -12.05 -15.62 -8.56
CA SER A 112 -11.08 -16.12 -9.55
C SER A 112 -9.65 -15.99 -9.03
N ARG A 113 -8.73 -16.75 -9.63
CA ARG A 113 -7.32 -16.77 -9.21
C ARG A 113 -6.68 -15.38 -9.25
N GLU A 114 -6.96 -14.63 -10.29
CA GLU A 114 -6.47 -13.28 -10.51
C GLU A 114 -6.98 -12.31 -9.44
N GLU A 115 -8.26 -12.43 -9.05
CA GLU A 115 -8.83 -11.60 -8.00
C GLU A 115 -8.28 -11.97 -6.61
N GLU A 116 -8.14 -13.26 -6.30
CA GLU A 116 -7.50 -13.70 -5.05
C GLU A 116 -6.09 -13.12 -4.91
N LEU A 117 -5.27 -13.24 -5.96
CA LEU A 117 -3.90 -12.74 -5.97
C LEU A 117 -3.86 -11.21 -5.90
N LEU A 118 -4.71 -10.50 -6.64
CA LEU A 118 -4.79 -9.04 -6.55
C LEU A 118 -5.17 -8.58 -5.13
N ARG A 119 -6.05 -9.32 -4.44
CA ARG A 119 -6.46 -9.04 -3.06
C ARG A 119 -5.33 -9.32 -2.06
N GLU A 120 -4.43 -10.26 -2.33
CA GLU A 120 -3.18 -10.42 -1.56
C GLU A 120 -2.28 -9.21 -1.78
N ARG A 121 -1.97 -8.84 -3.03
CA ARG A 121 -1.07 -7.71 -3.36
C ARG A 121 -1.57 -6.39 -2.78
N LYS A 122 -2.86 -6.08 -2.94
CA LYS A 122 -3.50 -4.88 -2.36
C LYS A 122 -3.78 -4.98 -0.85
N ARG A 123 -3.47 -6.10 -0.19
CA ARG A 123 -3.75 -6.37 1.23
C ARG A 123 -5.22 -6.15 1.63
N LEU A 124 -6.15 -6.55 0.75
CA LEU A 124 -7.59 -6.33 0.91
C LEU A 124 -8.25 -7.46 1.70
N GLY A 125 -8.53 -7.23 2.99
CA GLY A 125 -9.23 -8.21 3.85
C GLY A 125 -10.76 -8.24 3.69
N ALA A 126 -11.37 -7.14 3.25
CA ALA A 126 -12.83 -7.00 3.17
C ALA A 126 -13.44 -7.69 1.94
N PHE A 127 -14.62 -8.31 2.12
CA PHE A 127 -15.44 -8.84 1.03
C PHE A 127 -16.33 -7.75 0.41
N GLY A 128 -16.90 -8.00 -0.77
CA GLY A 128 -17.73 -7.05 -1.52
C GLY A 128 -16.95 -6.12 -2.45
N ILE A 129 -17.51 -4.94 -2.76
CA ILE A 129 -16.91 -3.96 -3.67
C ILE A 129 -15.67 -3.34 -3.00
N THR A 130 -14.49 -3.47 -3.61
CA THR A 130 -13.24 -2.98 -3.02
C THR A 130 -12.75 -1.65 -3.59
N SER A 131 -13.26 -1.24 -4.75
CA SER A 131 -12.96 0.04 -5.41
C SER A 131 -14.07 0.36 -6.43
N TYR A 132 -14.19 1.62 -6.81
CA TYR A 132 -15.06 2.07 -7.91
C TYR A 132 -14.39 3.20 -8.68
N ASP A 133 -14.74 3.34 -9.95
CA ASP A 133 -14.43 4.51 -10.77
C ASP A 133 -15.68 5.38 -10.94
N TYR A 134 -15.49 6.69 -11.10
CA TYR A 134 -16.59 7.66 -11.14
C TYR A 134 -16.35 8.81 -12.14
N HIS A 135 -17.25 8.92 -13.11
CA HIS A 135 -17.24 10.02 -14.06
C HIS A 135 -18.17 11.16 -13.61
N SER A 136 -17.57 12.28 -13.21
CA SER A 136 -18.27 13.35 -12.46
C SER A 136 -19.40 14.03 -13.24
N GLN A 137 -19.26 14.20 -14.55
CA GLN A 137 -20.25 14.91 -15.37
C GLN A 137 -21.51 14.06 -15.62
N THR A 138 -21.33 12.75 -15.85
CA THR A 138 -22.45 11.83 -16.15
C THR A 138 -22.99 11.15 -14.89
N GLY A 139 -22.30 11.23 -13.77
CA GLY A 139 -22.66 10.50 -12.55
C GLY A 139 -22.47 8.98 -12.69
N LEU A 140 -21.66 8.52 -13.64
CA LEU A 140 -21.46 7.09 -13.91
C LEU A 140 -20.49 6.48 -12.90
N PHE A 141 -20.93 5.44 -12.20
CA PHE A 141 -20.10 4.58 -11.37
C PHE A 141 -19.81 3.28 -12.11
N LEU A 142 -18.56 2.82 -12.07
CA LEU A 142 -18.12 1.54 -12.61
C LEU A 142 -17.38 0.77 -11.52
N PHE A 143 -17.72 -0.51 -11.32
CA PHE A 143 -17.07 -1.32 -10.29
C PHE A 143 -17.14 -2.81 -10.62
N GLN A 144 -16.19 -3.56 -10.05
CA GLN A 144 -16.21 -5.02 -10.04
C GLN A 144 -16.99 -5.51 -8.83
N ALA A 145 -17.80 -6.54 -9.06
CA ALA A 145 -18.49 -7.28 -8.02
C ALA A 145 -18.71 -8.71 -8.50
N SER A 146 -18.57 -9.69 -7.61
CA SER A 146 -18.38 -11.09 -7.97
C SER A 146 -17.25 -11.23 -9.00
N ASN A 147 -17.45 -12.00 -10.06
CA ASN A 147 -16.49 -12.14 -11.16
C ASN A 147 -16.93 -11.34 -12.41
N SER A 148 -17.72 -10.26 -12.25
CA SER A 148 -18.32 -9.49 -13.33
C SER A 148 -18.19 -7.97 -13.10
N LEU A 149 -18.53 -7.19 -14.14
CA LEU A 149 -18.46 -5.73 -14.13
C LEU A 149 -19.87 -5.14 -14.11
N PHE A 150 -20.06 -4.12 -13.28
CA PHE A 150 -21.33 -3.45 -13.07
C PHE A 150 -21.18 -1.94 -13.18
N TYR A 151 -22.26 -1.27 -13.60
CA TYR A 151 -22.36 0.18 -13.54
C TYR A 151 -23.70 0.65 -12.99
N CYS A 152 -23.72 1.86 -12.46
CA CYS A 152 -24.94 2.58 -12.08
C CYS A 152 -24.73 4.09 -12.27
N GLN A 153 -25.80 4.88 -12.17
CA GLN A 153 -25.75 6.32 -12.41
C GLN A 153 -26.46 7.09 -11.30
N ASP A 154 -25.75 8.03 -10.67
CA ASP A 154 -26.30 8.94 -9.67
C ASP A 154 -25.48 10.24 -9.60
N GLY A 155 -26.17 11.36 -9.47
CA GLY A 155 -25.57 12.69 -9.62
C GLY A 155 -25.24 13.03 -11.07
N GLY A 156 -24.43 14.09 -11.25
CA GLY A 156 -24.14 14.64 -12.57
C GLY A 156 -25.42 15.06 -13.31
N ASN A 157 -25.46 14.81 -14.62
CA ASN A 157 -26.60 15.16 -15.47
C ASN A 157 -27.88 14.31 -15.24
N ASN A 158 -27.80 13.22 -14.47
CA ASN A 158 -28.91 12.28 -14.27
C ASN A 158 -29.77 12.58 -13.04
N GLY A 159 -29.44 13.64 -12.27
CA GLY A 159 -30.11 13.94 -11.01
C GLY A 159 -29.71 12.96 -9.89
N PHE A 160 -30.37 13.07 -8.74
CA PHE A 160 -30.02 12.30 -7.54
C PHE A 160 -31.11 11.28 -7.18
N ILE A 161 -30.73 10.02 -6.94
CA ILE A 161 -31.66 8.96 -6.53
C ILE A 161 -32.24 9.24 -5.14
N SER A 162 -33.48 8.81 -4.92
CA SER A 162 -34.17 8.86 -3.62
C SER A 162 -34.33 7.49 -2.95
N ALA A 163 -34.10 6.41 -3.68
CA ALA A 163 -34.16 5.02 -3.22
C ALA A 163 -33.01 4.20 -3.84
N PRO A 164 -32.59 3.08 -3.22
CA PRO A 164 -31.56 2.20 -3.77
C PRO A 164 -31.92 1.70 -5.17
N MET A 165 -30.91 1.48 -6.01
CA MET A 165 -31.08 1.05 -7.40
C MET A 165 -30.40 -0.29 -7.65
N LYS A 166 -30.87 -1.02 -8.66
CA LYS A 166 -30.18 -2.23 -9.12
C LYS A 166 -29.05 -1.82 -10.06
N PRO A 167 -27.80 -2.26 -9.82
CA PRO A 167 -26.73 -2.02 -10.77
C PRO A 167 -26.98 -2.80 -12.05
N VAL A 168 -26.48 -2.27 -13.18
CA VAL A 168 -26.59 -2.91 -14.48
C VAL A 168 -25.32 -3.70 -14.75
N GLU A 169 -25.49 -5.00 -15.02
CA GLU A 169 -24.38 -5.85 -15.43
C GLU A 169 -23.93 -5.52 -16.86
N ILE A 170 -22.62 -5.39 -17.05
CA ILE A 170 -22.01 -5.21 -18.37
C ILE A 170 -21.82 -6.59 -18.98
N LYS A 171 -22.64 -6.93 -19.97
CA LYS A 171 -22.51 -8.18 -20.73
C LYS A 171 -21.15 -8.25 -21.43
N THR A 172 -20.64 -9.46 -21.60
CA THR A 172 -19.34 -9.71 -22.25
C THR A 172 -19.36 -11.02 -23.03
N GLN A 173 -18.54 -11.08 -24.07
CA GLN A 173 -18.21 -12.30 -24.81
C GLN A 173 -16.96 -13.01 -24.25
N CYS A 174 -16.22 -12.35 -23.34
CA CYS A 174 -15.05 -12.92 -22.68
C CYS A 174 -15.46 -14.08 -21.76
N SER A 175 -14.67 -15.16 -21.76
CA SER A 175 -14.88 -16.32 -20.89
C SER A 175 -14.16 -16.22 -19.54
N GLY A 176 -13.07 -15.44 -19.46
CA GLY A 176 -12.31 -15.22 -18.23
C GLY A 176 -12.84 -14.05 -17.39
N THR A 177 -12.29 -13.90 -16.18
CA THR A 177 -12.58 -12.74 -15.32
C THR A 177 -12.10 -11.44 -15.98
N ARG A 178 -12.88 -10.37 -15.81
CA ARG A 178 -12.54 -9.02 -16.27
C ARG A 178 -12.01 -8.22 -15.10
N MET A 179 -10.73 -7.85 -15.17
CA MET A 179 -9.99 -7.20 -14.10
C MET A 179 -9.72 -5.72 -14.42
N ASP A 180 -9.48 -4.93 -13.38
CA ASP A 180 -9.06 -3.52 -13.47
C ASP A 180 -9.95 -2.66 -14.40
N PRO A 181 -11.27 -2.56 -14.19
CA PRO A 181 -12.15 -1.78 -15.08
C PRO A 181 -11.98 -0.27 -14.88
N LYS A 182 -11.89 0.50 -15.98
CA LYS A 182 -11.77 1.98 -15.95
C LYS A 182 -12.62 2.66 -17.01
N ILE A 183 -13.29 3.75 -16.62
CA ILE A 183 -14.08 4.61 -17.49
C ILE A 183 -13.13 5.49 -18.32
N SER A 184 -13.40 5.64 -19.63
CA SER A 184 -12.72 6.65 -20.43
C SER A 184 -13.11 8.05 -19.96
N PRO A 185 -12.15 8.90 -19.52
CA PRO A 185 -12.47 10.24 -19.01
C PRO A 185 -13.09 11.16 -20.06
N GLY A 186 -12.67 11.04 -21.33
CA GLY A 186 -13.18 11.86 -22.42
C GLY A 186 -14.48 11.35 -23.05
N GLU A 187 -14.74 10.03 -23.00
CA GLU A 187 -15.94 9.41 -23.57
C GLU A 187 -16.52 8.31 -22.62
N PRO A 188 -17.35 8.68 -21.63
CA PRO A 188 -17.74 7.79 -20.52
C PRO A 188 -18.64 6.61 -20.92
N ASN A 189 -19.02 6.48 -22.19
CA ASN A 189 -19.68 5.27 -22.68
C ASN A 189 -18.67 4.13 -22.91
N PHE A 190 -17.38 4.46 -23.06
CA PHE A 190 -16.31 3.48 -23.22
C PHE A 190 -15.67 3.16 -21.88
N ILE A 191 -15.42 1.87 -21.68
CA ILE A 191 -14.63 1.34 -20.57
C ILE A 191 -13.54 0.43 -21.12
N ALA A 192 -12.38 0.43 -20.48
CA ALA A 192 -11.34 -0.56 -20.72
C ALA A 192 -11.21 -1.47 -19.50
N PHE A 193 -10.76 -2.70 -19.74
CA PHE A 193 -10.50 -3.70 -18.70
C PHE A 193 -9.49 -4.73 -19.22
N ILE A 194 -8.95 -5.54 -18.32
CA ILE A 194 -8.07 -6.66 -18.64
C ILE A 194 -8.88 -7.96 -18.68
N ASN A 195 -8.65 -8.77 -19.70
CA ASN A 195 -9.14 -10.15 -19.74
C ASN A 195 -8.08 -11.07 -20.34
N ASN A 196 -7.73 -12.14 -19.62
CA ASN A 196 -6.68 -13.09 -19.99
C ASN A 196 -5.37 -12.40 -20.39
N ASN A 197 -4.90 -11.47 -19.56
CA ASN A 197 -3.65 -10.71 -19.73
C ASN A 197 -3.56 -9.82 -20.98
N ASP A 198 -4.69 -9.52 -21.62
CA ASP A 198 -4.78 -8.54 -22.70
C ASP A 198 -5.79 -7.43 -22.38
N LEU A 199 -5.62 -6.30 -23.05
CA LEU A 199 -6.46 -5.12 -22.93
C LEU A 199 -7.68 -5.23 -23.83
N TRP A 200 -8.85 -4.90 -23.28
CA TRP A 200 -10.13 -4.90 -23.96
C TRP A 200 -10.84 -3.57 -23.79
N LEU A 201 -11.73 -3.29 -24.74
CA LEU A 201 -12.59 -2.11 -24.79
C LEU A 201 -14.05 -2.56 -24.91
N ALA A 202 -14.93 -1.97 -24.13
CA ALA A 202 -16.37 -2.14 -24.28
C ALA A 202 -17.10 -0.79 -24.27
N ASN A 203 -18.19 -0.71 -25.01
CA ASN A 203 -19.13 0.40 -24.96
C ASN A 203 -20.39 -0.03 -24.18
N ILE A 204 -20.63 0.58 -23.02
CA ILE A 204 -21.71 0.17 -22.11
C ILE A 204 -23.12 0.45 -22.66
N LYS A 205 -23.26 1.32 -23.67
CA LYS A 205 -24.56 1.63 -24.29
C LYS A 205 -24.86 0.73 -25.49
N SER A 206 -23.90 0.56 -26.40
CA SER A 206 -24.10 -0.25 -27.60
C SER A 206 -23.90 -1.74 -27.36
N GLY A 207 -23.16 -2.11 -26.30
CA GLY A 207 -22.70 -3.47 -26.05
C GLY A 207 -21.59 -3.92 -27.00
N GLU A 208 -21.01 -3.03 -27.81
CA GLU A 208 -19.85 -3.35 -28.65
C GLU A 208 -18.64 -3.63 -27.74
N GLU A 209 -17.94 -4.73 -28.01
CA GLU A 209 -16.76 -5.18 -27.27
C GLU A 209 -15.65 -5.59 -28.25
N ARG A 210 -14.43 -5.10 -28.02
CA ARG A 210 -13.26 -5.32 -28.87
C ARG A 210 -12.04 -5.61 -28.00
N ARG A 211 -11.30 -6.65 -28.36
CA ARG A 211 -9.94 -6.88 -27.87
C ARG A 211 -9.01 -5.87 -28.54
N LEU A 212 -8.13 -5.24 -27.75
CA LEU A 212 -7.17 -4.24 -28.23
C LEU A 212 -5.78 -4.85 -28.47
N THR A 213 -5.34 -5.74 -27.59
CA THR A 213 -4.01 -6.37 -27.66
C THR A 213 -4.12 -7.88 -27.81
N PHE A 214 -3.10 -8.49 -28.42
CA PHE A 214 -3.08 -9.93 -28.76
C PHE A 214 -1.79 -10.60 -28.28
N CYS A 215 -1.28 -10.17 -27.13
CA CYS A 215 0.01 -10.59 -26.60
C CYS A 215 -0.07 -11.97 -25.96
N HIS A 216 -1.18 -12.25 -25.27
CA HIS A 216 -1.45 -13.52 -24.61
C HIS A 216 -2.35 -14.41 -25.48
N LYS A 217 -2.04 -15.70 -25.60
CA LYS A 217 -2.83 -16.66 -26.39
C LYS A 217 -4.01 -17.25 -25.61
N GLY A 218 -4.13 -16.93 -24.33
CA GLY A 218 -5.20 -17.43 -23.46
C GLY A 218 -4.94 -18.85 -22.97
N LEU A 219 -3.67 -19.27 -22.92
CA LEU A 219 -3.27 -20.56 -22.35
C LEU A 219 -3.07 -20.42 -20.84
N ASP A 220 -3.49 -21.41 -20.07
CA ASP A 220 -3.28 -21.42 -18.60
C ASP A 220 -1.80 -21.66 -18.22
N ASN A 221 -0.98 -22.11 -19.17
CA ASN A 221 0.42 -22.45 -18.94
C ASN A 221 1.32 -21.21 -19.07
N VAL A 222 1.69 -20.62 -17.94
CA VAL A 222 2.61 -19.46 -17.84
C VAL A 222 3.96 -19.65 -18.51
N LYS A 223 4.39 -20.89 -18.75
CA LYS A 223 5.64 -21.20 -19.47
C LYS A 223 5.51 -20.98 -20.98
N GLU A 224 4.35 -21.30 -21.56
CA GLU A 224 4.09 -21.26 -23.00
C GLU A 224 3.52 -19.92 -23.47
N ASP A 225 2.98 -19.13 -22.55
CA ASP A 225 2.30 -17.85 -22.82
C ASP A 225 2.76 -16.74 -21.85
N PRO A 226 4.00 -16.25 -21.96
CA PRO A 226 4.65 -15.39 -20.96
C PRO A 226 4.40 -13.89 -21.14
N LYS A 227 3.63 -13.50 -22.17
CA LYS A 227 3.44 -12.09 -22.54
C LYS A 227 2.12 -11.56 -22.04
N SER A 228 2.11 -10.30 -21.60
CA SER A 228 0.91 -9.61 -21.16
C SER A 228 0.91 -8.16 -21.60
N ALA A 229 -0.27 -7.55 -21.66
CA ALA A 229 -0.45 -6.15 -22.02
C ALA A 229 -1.47 -5.49 -21.10
N GLY A 230 -1.12 -4.32 -20.55
CA GLY A 230 -1.96 -3.57 -19.62
C GLY A 230 -1.94 -4.10 -18.18
N VAL A 231 -1.06 -5.04 -17.85
CA VAL A 231 -0.96 -5.71 -16.55
C VAL A 231 0.33 -5.34 -15.83
N ALA A 232 0.24 -5.06 -14.53
CA ALA A 232 1.42 -4.94 -13.68
C ALA A 232 1.88 -6.33 -13.21
N THR A 233 3.17 -6.65 -13.33
CA THR A 233 3.72 -7.96 -12.90
C THR A 233 3.82 -8.10 -11.38
N PHE A 234 4.17 -9.30 -10.91
CA PHE A 234 4.26 -9.63 -9.49
C PHE A 234 5.05 -8.59 -8.67
N VAL A 235 6.30 -8.30 -9.06
CA VAL A 235 7.16 -7.34 -8.34
C VAL A 235 6.59 -5.93 -8.36
N ILE A 236 6.01 -5.51 -9.48
CA ILE A 236 5.38 -4.18 -9.58
C ILE A 236 4.18 -4.06 -8.64
N GLN A 237 3.38 -5.11 -8.51
CA GLN A 237 2.24 -5.14 -7.59
C GLN A 237 2.68 -5.22 -6.13
N GLU A 238 3.65 -6.09 -5.80
CA GLU A 238 4.05 -6.36 -4.40
C GLU A 238 5.00 -5.29 -3.83
N GLU A 239 5.93 -4.77 -4.64
CA GLU A 239 7.04 -3.95 -4.15
C GLU A 239 6.99 -2.48 -4.50
N PHE A 240 6.10 -2.13 -5.44
CA PHE A 240 5.92 -0.76 -5.93
C PHE A 240 4.49 -0.26 -5.78
N ASP A 241 3.55 -1.05 -5.23
CA ASP A 241 2.14 -0.69 -5.04
C ASP A 241 1.46 -0.19 -6.34
N ARG A 242 1.88 -0.68 -7.51
CA ARG A 242 1.22 -0.38 -8.79
C ARG A 242 0.43 -1.59 -9.28
N PHE A 243 -0.89 -1.43 -9.35
CA PHE A 243 -1.81 -2.53 -9.65
C PHE A 243 -2.45 -2.48 -11.04
N THR A 244 -1.90 -1.65 -11.93
CA THR A 244 -2.40 -1.45 -13.29
C THR A 244 -1.24 -1.20 -14.25
N GLY A 245 -1.37 -1.67 -15.49
CA GLY A 245 -0.42 -1.43 -16.57
C GLY A 245 -1.00 -0.62 -17.73
N TYR A 246 -2.15 0.06 -17.57
CA TYR A 246 -2.72 0.89 -18.64
C TYR A 246 -3.41 2.17 -18.13
N TRP A 247 -3.41 3.21 -18.97
CA TRP A 247 -3.86 4.55 -18.61
C TRP A 247 -4.59 5.22 -19.78
N TRP A 248 -5.85 5.59 -19.53
CA TRP A 248 -6.65 6.40 -20.46
C TRP A 248 -6.08 7.80 -20.60
N ASN A 249 -6.02 8.30 -21.83
CA ASN A 249 -5.91 9.74 -22.07
C ASN A 249 -7.24 10.44 -21.74
N SER A 250 -7.19 11.75 -21.46
CA SER A 250 -8.36 12.61 -21.28
C SER A 250 -9.02 13.03 -22.60
N ASP A 251 -8.44 12.67 -23.75
CA ASP A 251 -9.00 12.93 -25.07
C ASP A 251 -10.44 12.42 -25.20
N GLY A 252 -11.32 13.31 -25.67
CA GLY A 252 -12.72 13.01 -26.00
C GLY A 252 -12.99 13.03 -27.51
N GLY A 253 -14.16 12.55 -27.91
CA GLY A 253 -14.63 12.60 -29.29
C GLY A 253 -14.22 11.38 -30.15
N LYS A 254 -13.69 11.65 -31.35
CA LYS A 254 -13.53 10.65 -32.42
C LYS A 254 -12.26 9.80 -32.31
N THR A 255 -11.30 10.18 -31.48
CA THR A 255 -10.06 9.41 -31.30
C THR A 255 -9.78 9.32 -29.81
N LEU A 256 -9.63 8.10 -29.32
CA LEU A 256 -9.29 7.80 -27.92
C LEU A 256 -7.90 7.17 -27.88
N HIS A 257 -7.16 7.45 -26.81
CA HIS A 257 -5.82 6.92 -26.61
C HIS A 257 -5.72 6.16 -25.28
N LEU A 258 -5.04 5.03 -25.33
CA LEU A 258 -4.70 4.19 -24.18
C LEU A 258 -3.21 3.91 -24.19
N LEU A 259 -2.48 4.50 -23.24
CA LEU A 259 -1.09 4.14 -22.96
C LEU A 259 -1.12 2.82 -22.19
N TYR A 260 -0.27 1.87 -22.54
CA TYR A 260 -0.16 0.63 -21.80
C TYR A 260 1.26 0.09 -21.78
N GLU A 261 1.56 -0.70 -20.76
CA GLU A 261 2.79 -1.47 -20.63
C GLU A 261 2.57 -2.86 -21.23
N GLU A 262 3.45 -3.24 -22.15
CA GLU A 262 3.60 -4.62 -22.62
C GLU A 262 4.78 -5.26 -21.91
N VAL A 263 4.58 -6.52 -21.47
CA VAL A 263 5.54 -7.26 -20.67
C VAL A 263 5.81 -8.63 -21.28
N ASP A 264 7.08 -9.04 -21.25
CA ASP A 264 7.54 -10.38 -21.58
C ASP A 264 8.30 -11.00 -20.39
N GLU A 265 7.69 -12.01 -19.76
CA GLU A 265 8.26 -12.75 -18.62
C GLU A 265 9.02 -14.03 -19.04
N THR A 266 9.35 -14.21 -20.33
CA THR A 266 9.96 -15.45 -20.86
C THR A 266 11.18 -15.88 -20.04
N GLU A 267 12.05 -14.91 -19.73
CA GLU A 267 13.33 -15.10 -19.05
C GLU A 267 13.23 -15.07 -17.51
N VAL A 268 12.05 -14.80 -16.97
CA VAL A 268 11.81 -14.78 -15.52
C VAL A 268 11.67 -16.21 -15.02
N GLU A 269 12.33 -16.52 -13.90
CA GLU A 269 12.29 -17.86 -13.30
C GLU A 269 10.86 -18.29 -12.96
N ILE A 270 10.57 -19.58 -13.11
CA ILE A 270 9.29 -20.18 -12.73
C ILE A 270 9.47 -20.96 -11.44
N ILE A 271 8.64 -20.65 -10.45
CA ILE A 271 8.50 -21.41 -9.21
C ILE A 271 7.13 -22.08 -9.15
N HIS A 272 6.97 -23.04 -8.24
CA HIS A 272 5.71 -23.73 -8.03
C HIS A 272 5.26 -23.54 -6.59
N VAL A 273 4.06 -23.01 -6.40
CA VAL A 273 3.42 -22.80 -5.09
C VAL A 273 2.24 -23.76 -4.98
N PRO A 274 2.02 -24.46 -3.85
CA PRO A 274 0.87 -25.36 -3.71
C PRO A 274 -0.45 -24.68 -4.07
N SER A 275 -1.31 -25.40 -4.80
CA SER A 275 -2.62 -24.89 -5.19
C SER A 275 -3.57 -24.88 -3.98
N PRO A 276 -4.48 -23.90 -3.85
CA PRO A 276 -5.46 -23.87 -2.76
C PRO A 276 -6.39 -25.09 -2.70
N ALA A 277 -6.66 -25.73 -3.84
CA ALA A 277 -7.41 -26.97 -3.92
C ALA A 277 -6.52 -28.16 -3.52
N LEU A 278 -6.24 -28.29 -2.22
CA LEU A 278 -5.26 -29.25 -1.67
C LEU A 278 -5.55 -30.71 -2.08
N GLU A 279 -6.82 -31.08 -2.25
CA GLU A 279 -7.23 -32.42 -2.68
C GLU A 279 -6.75 -32.77 -4.09
N GLU A 280 -6.55 -31.77 -4.96
CA GLU A 280 -6.00 -31.97 -6.29
C GLU A 280 -4.51 -32.35 -6.26
N ARG A 281 -3.80 -32.00 -5.19
CA ARG A 281 -2.36 -32.23 -5.02
C ARG A 281 -1.53 -31.67 -6.18
N LYS A 282 -1.91 -30.47 -6.64
CA LYS A 282 -1.21 -29.70 -7.68
C LYS A 282 -0.48 -28.50 -7.08
N ALA A 283 0.34 -27.88 -7.91
CA ALA A 283 0.96 -26.60 -7.64
C ALA A 283 0.72 -25.66 -8.83
N ASP A 284 0.56 -24.38 -8.54
CA ASP A 284 0.42 -23.33 -9.52
C ASP A 284 1.81 -22.79 -9.85
N ALA A 285 2.05 -22.54 -11.14
CA ALA A 285 3.32 -21.98 -11.61
C ALA A 285 3.28 -20.45 -11.57
N TYR A 286 4.33 -19.84 -11.02
CA TYR A 286 4.48 -18.39 -10.90
C TYR A 286 5.77 -17.92 -11.53
N ARG A 287 5.71 -16.79 -12.25
CA ARG A 287 6.89 -16.02 -12.62
C ARG A 287 7.36 -15.24 -11.38
N TYR A 288 8.55 -15.57 -10.90
CA TYR A 288 9.11 -14.97 -9.69
C TYR A 288 10.57 -14.59 -9.90
N PRO A 289 10.87 -13.29 -10.11
CA PRO A 289 12.25 -12.83 -10.26
C PRO A 289 12.89 -12.75 -8.86
N ARG A 290 13.54 -13.82 -8.42
CA ARG A 290 14.37 -13.76 -7.19
C ARG A 290 15.55 -12.80 -7.40
N THR A 291 16.05 -12.20 -6.32
CA THR A 291 17.20 -11.29 -6.35
C THR A 291 18.40 -11.85 -7.12
N GLY A 292 19.04 -10.99 -7.92
CA GLY A 292 20.12 -11.34 -8.85
C GLY A 292 19.66 -11.99 -10.16
N SER A 293 18.43 -12.51 -10.25
CA SER A 293 17.89 -13.07 -11.51
C SER A 293 17.33 -11.97 -12.45
N LYS A 294 16.72 -12.36 -13.57
CA LYS A 294 16.17 -11.41 -14.55
C LYS A 294 14.76 -10.96 -14.16
N ASN A 295 14.52 -9.66 -14.23
CA ASN A 295 13.17 -9.11 -14.28
C ASN A 295 12.52 -9.30 -15.67
N PRO A 296 11.20 -9.10 -15.78
CA PRO A 296 10.51 -9.06 -17.08
C PRO A 296 11.08 -8.00 -18.02
N GLN A 297 11.04 -8.25 -19.33
CA GLN A 297 11.28 -7.20 -20.31
C GLN A 297 10.01 -6.38 -20.49
N THR A 298 10.11 -5.05 -20.37
CA THR A 298 8.95 -4.15 -20.42
C THR A 298 9.12 -3.08 -21.49
N THR A 299 8.03 -2.68 -22.13
CA THR A 299 7.97 -1.50 -23.01
C THR A 299 6.62 -0.79 -22.87
N LEU A 300 6.60 0.50 -23.16
CA LEU A 300 5.35 1.26 -23.31
C LEU A 300 4.87 1.22 -24.76
N LYS A 301 3.55 1.12 -24.94
CA LYS A 301 2.83 1.12 -26.21
C LYS A 301 1.58 1.99 -26.13
N LEU A 302 1.01 2.32 -27.29
CA LEU A 302 -0.15 3.20 -27.40
C LEU A 302 -1.21 2.58 -28.30
N ALA A 303 -2.41 2.36 -27.78
CA ALA A 303 -3.57 2.00 -28.59
C ALA A 303 -4.34 3.26 -28.98
N GLU A 304 -4.52 3.48 -30.29
CA GLU A 304 -5.34 4.54 -30.87
C GLU A 304 -6.68 3.95 -31.36
N ILE A 305 -7.79 4.45 -30.85
CA ILE A 305 -9.14 3.97 -31.17
C ILE A 305 -9.93 5.09 -31.85
N LYS A 306 -10.27 4.90 -33.12
CA LYS A 306 -11.14 5.84 -33.85
C LYS A 306 -12.60 5.43 -33.74
N THR A 307 -13.45 6.37 -33.39
CA THR A 307 -14.89 6.20 -33.23
C THR A 307 -15.65 7.15 -34.16
N ASN A 308 -16.88 6.79 -34.51
CA ASN A 308 -17.79 7.71 -35.17
C ASN A 308 -18.63 8.50 -34.16
N ASN A 309 -19.44 9.46 -34.64
CA ASN A 309 -20.30 10.29 -33.78
C ASN A 309 -21.37 9.49 -32.98
N GLN A 310 -21.61 8.22 -33.32
CA GLN A 310 -22.53 7.34 -32.61
C GLN A 310 -21.81 6.47 -31.57
N GLY A 311 -20.50 6.65 -31.38
CA GLY A 311 -19.69 5.85 -30.47
C GLY A 311 -19.43 4.42 -30.97
N LYS A 312 -19.53 4.18 -32.29
CA LYS A 312 -19.12 2.91 -32.91
C LYS A 312 -17.63 2.93 -33.21
N ILE A 313 -16.94 1.84 -32.92
CA ILE A 313 -15.51 1.69 -33.23
C ILE A 313 -15.33 1.52 -34.74
N MET A 314 -14.50 2.38 -35.33
CA MET A 314 -14.19 2.41 -36.76
C MET A 314 -12.87 1.72 -37.07
N SER A 315 -11.84 1.99 -36.26
CA SER A 315 -10.53 1.35 -36.37
C SER A 315 -9.81 1.34 -35.02
N ILE A 316 -8.96 0.36 -34.82
CA ILE A 316 -8.03 0.26 -33.70
C ILE A 316 -6.64 0.13 -34.31
N GLN A 317 -5.70 0.95 -33.87
CA GLN A 317 -4.31 0.91 -34.29
C GLN A 317 -3.43 0.77 -33.06
N ASP A 318 -2.71 -0.35 -32.98
CA ASP A 318 -1.67 -0.54 -31.96
C ASP A 318 -0.36 0.10 -32.44
N LYS A 319 0.37 0.72 -31.51
CA LYS A 319 1.57 1.51 -31.79
C LYS A 319 2.69 1.22 -30.80
N GLU A 320 3.92 1.18 -31.32
CA GLU A 320 5.16 0.99 -30.58
C GLU A 320 6.01 2.27 -30.57
N LEU A 321 6.94 2.38 -29.61
CA LEU A 321 7.95 3.45 -29.63
C LEU A 321 8.81 3.37 -30.90
N VAL A 322 9.23 4.52 -31.43
CA VAL A 322 10.13 4.62 -32.60
C VAL A 322 11.39 3.74 -32.50
N LEU A 323 11.92 3.59 -31.28
CA LEU A 323 13.06 2.74 -30.93
C LEU A 323 12.70 1.86 -29.72
N PRO A 324 13.40 0.73 -29.51
CA PRO A 324 13.20 -0.09 -28.33
C PRO A 324 13.34 0.71 -27.03
N PHE A 325 12.49 0.38 -26.04
CA PHE A 325 12.46 1.07 -24.75
C PHE A 325 13.83 1.16 -24.07
N THR A 326 14.60 0.06 -24.07
CA THR A 326 15.95 0.00 -23.49
C THR A 326 17.00 0.83 -24.24
N THR A 327 16.73 1.19 -25.50
CA THR A 327 17.57 2.12 -26.28
C THR A 327 17.25 3.57 -25.96
N LEU A 328 15.96 3.91 -25.76
CA LEU A 328 15.53 5.26 -25.37
C LEU A 328 15.87 5.57 -23.91
N PHE A 329 15.75 4.58 -23.02
CA PHE A 329 15.93 4.73 -21.58
C PHE A 329 16.91 3.66 -21.04
N PRO A 330 18.21 3.76 -21.36
CA PRO A 330 19.18 2.79 -20.91
C PRO A 330 19.30 2.76 -19.39
N GLY A 331 19.29 1.55 -18.84
CA GLY A 331 19.36 1.29 -17.41
C GLY A 331 18.04 1.47 -16.67
N ALA A 332 16.93 1.83 -17.34
CA ALA A 332 15.60 1.74 -16.73
C ALA A 332 15.18 0.27 -16.63
N GLU A 333 14.90 -0.19 -15.42
CA GLU A 333 14.50 -1.56 -15.09
C GLU A 333 13.01 -1.64 -14.74
N TYR A 334 12.48 -0.64 -14.02
CA TYR A 334 11.10 -0.63 -13.54
C TYR A 334 10.34 0.61 -14.03
N ILE A 335 9.15 0.40 -14.58
CA ILE A 335 8.15 1.46 -14.75
C ILE A 335 7.35 1.55 -13.44
N ALA A 336 7.74 2.47 -12.57
CA ALA A 336 7.19 2.60 -11.23
C ALA A 336 5.78 3.21 -11.25
N ARG A 337 5.56 4.27 -12.05
CA ARG A 337 4.27 4.94 -12.25
C ARG A 337 4.16 5.39 -13.70
N ALA A 338 2.94 5.56 -14.21
CA ALA A 338 2.70 6.19 -15.49
C ALA A 338 1.28 6.79 -15.53
N GLY A 339 1.02 7.61 -16.54
CA GLY A 339 -0.28 8.25 -16.76
C GLY A 339 -0.23 9.26 -17.91
N TRP A 340 -1.14 10.24 -17.85
CA TRP A 340 -1.22 11.35 -18.80
C TRP A 340 -1.16 12.69 -18.10
N THR A 341 -0.66 13.71 -18.79
CA THR A 341 -0.85 15.10 -18.37
C THR A 341 -2.34 15.44 -18.43
N SER A 342 -2.78 16.42 -17.64
CA SER A 342 -4.21 16.76 -17.52
C SER A 342 -4.85 17.21 -18.85
N ASP A 343 -4.05 17.84 -19.71
CA ASP A 343 -4.40 18.26 -21.07
C ASP A 343 -4.25 17.15 -22.13
N GLY A 344 -3.76 15.97 -21.74
CA GLY A 344 -3.57 14.83 -22.63
C GLY A 344 -2.44 14.96 -23.66
N LYS A 345 -1.64 16.03 -23.59
CA LYS A 345 -0.56 16.31 -24.56
C LYS A 345 0.59 15.30 -24.49
N TYR A 346 0.89 14.79 -23.29
CA TYR A 346 1.96 13.83 -23.07
C TYR A 346 1.47 12.67 -22.20
N GLY A 347 1.84 11.45 -22.59
CA GLY A 347 1.97 10.36 -21.62
C GLY A 347 3.16 10.67 -20.70
N TRP A 348 3.15 10.16 -19.47
CA TRP A 348 4.30 10.28 -18.59
C TRP A 348 4.60 8.95 -17.90
N ALA A 349 5.85 8.76 -17.52
CA ALA A 349 6.29 7.60 -16.75
C ALA A 349 7.37 7.98 -15.74
N VAL A 350 7.37 7.27 -14.61
CA VAL A 350 8.44 7.30 -13.59
C VAL A 350 9.24 6.03 -13.75
N LEU A 351 10.50 6.18 -14.14
CA LEU A 351 11.42 5.10 -14.43
C LEU A 351 12.44 4.97 -13.29
N LEU A 352 12.70 3.75 -12.86
CA LEU A 352 13.76 3.44 -11.91
C LEU A 352 14.82 2.57 -12.56
N ASP A 353 16.07 2.79 -12.16
CA ASP A 353 17.13 1.83 -12.42
C ASP A 353 17.02 0.58 -11.53
N ARG A 354 17.77 -0.47 -11.88
CA ARG A 354 17.73 -1.73 -11.15
C ARG A 354 18.12 -1.57 -9.67
N SER A 355 19.09 -0.72 -9.36
CA SER A 355 19.53 -0.48 -7.98
C SER A 355 18.56 0.39 -7.18
N GLN A 356 17.54 0.95 -7.84
CA GLN A 356 16.54 1.85 -7.26
C GLN A 356 17.19 3.05 -6.56
N LYS A 357 18.25 3.59 -7.16
CA LYS A 357 19.01 4.76 -6.67
C LYS A 357 18.96 5.92 -7.65
N ARG A 358 18.40 5.71 -8.85
CA ARG A 358 18.14 6.74 -9.87
C ARG A 358 16.68 6.66 -10.32
N LEU A 359 15.98 7.78 -10.20
CA LEU A 359 14.62 7.96 -10.69
C LEU A 359 14.62 9.00 -11.82
N GLN A 360 13.86 8.73 -12.88
CA GLN A 360 13.60 9.67 -13.97
C GLN A 360 12.09 9.83 -14.17
N LEU A 361 11.60 11.07 -14.19
CA LEU A 361 10.25 11.41 -14.65
C LEU A 361 10.34 11.83 -16.11
N VAL A 362 9.65 11.09 -16.98
CA VAL A 362 9.72 11.29 -18.43
C VAL A 362 8.36 11.65 -19.02
N LEU A 363 8.32 12.57 -19.98
CA LEU A 363 7.17 12.84 -20.83
C LEU A 363 7.36 12.19 -22.20
N LEU A 364 6.27 11.63 -22.73
CA LEU A 364 6.20 10.83 -23.94
C LEU A 364 5.13 11.43 -24.86
N PRO A 365 5.52 12.17 -25.91
CA PRO A 365 4.58 12.67 -26.90
C PRO A 365 3.89 11.51 -27.63
N PRO A 366 2.57 11.54 -27.90
CA PRO A 366 1.89 10.48 -28.66
C PRO A 366 2.48 10.22 -30.05
N ALA A 367 3.06 11.25 -30.68
CA ALA A 367 3.73 11.14 -31.97
C ALA A 367 5.03 10.30 -31.93
N LEU A 368 5.56 10.01 -30.74
CA LEU A 368 6.69 9.10 -30.55
C LEU A 368 6.30 7.62 -30.77
N PHE A 369 5.00 7.33 -30.86
CA PHE A 369 4.49 5.99 -31.09
C PHE A 369 4.07 5.83 -32.56
N ILE A 370 4.65 4.86 -33.25
CA ILE A 370 4.38 4.54 -34.66
C ILE A 370 3.57 3.24 -34.80
N PRO A 371 2.76 3.08 -35.86
CA PRO A 371 2.02 1.84 -36.10
C PRO A 371 2.91 0.59 -36.12
N ILE A 372 2.50 -0.46 -35.42
CA ILE A 372 3.17 -1.77 -35.49
C ILE A 372 2.91 -2.40 -36.86
N THR A 373 3.97 -2.84 -37.53
CA THR A 373 3.91 -3.54 -38.81
C THR A 373 5.11 -4.47 -39.00
N ASP A 374 4.89 -5.65 -39.58
CA ASP A 374 5.95 -6.58 -39.96
C ASP A 374 6.62 -6.20 -41.29
N ASP A 375 6.06 -5.23 -42.04
CA ASP A 375 6.61 -4.74 -43.30
C ASP A 375 7.70 -3.68 -43.05
N PRO A 376 8.99 -3.97 -43.32
CA PRO A 376 10.08 -3.03 -43.07
C PRO A 376 9.93 -1.72 -43.84
N ALA A 377 9.31 -1.73 -45.03
CA ALA A 377 9.13 -0.52 -45.82
C ALA A 377 8.09 0.42 -45.19
N GLN A 378 6.99 -0.13 -44.69
CA GLN A 378 5.97 0.65 -43.96
C GLN A 378 6.48 1.16 -42.62
N ARG A 379 7.31 0.36 -41.94
CA ARG A 379 7.96 0.80 -40.70
C ARG A 379 8.91 1.96 -40.97
N GLN A 380 9.71 1.87 -42.03
CA GLN A 380 10.61 2.93 -42.46
C GLN A 380 9.86 4.22 -42.81
N GLU A 381 8.77 4.12 -43.58
CA GLU A 381 7.90 5.27 -43.91
C GLU A 381 7.31 5.89 -42.64
N SER A 382 6.88 5.06 -41.68
CA SER A 382 6.34 5.55 -40.40
C SER A 382 7.40 6.28 -39.57
N LEU A 383 8.65 5.80 -39.57
CA LEU A 383 9.77 6.47 -38.90
C LEU A 383 10.12 7.81 -39.55
N GLU A 384 10.14 7.87 -40.88
CA GLU A 384 10.40 9.10 -41.65
C GLU A 384 9.28 10.14 -41.49
N ALA A 385 8.07 9.69 -41.16
CA ALA A 385 6.93 10.56 -40.89
C ALA A 385 6.92 11.17 -39.47
N VAL A 386 7.76 10.67 -38.54
CA VAL A 386 7.87 11.26 -37.21
C VAL A 386 8.63 12.59 -37.31
N PRO A 387 8.05 13.71 -36.84
CA PRO A 387 8.73 15.00 -36.87
C PRO A 387 10.07 14.95 -36.11
N GLU A 388 11.09 15.62 -36.64
CA GLU A 388 12.45 15.57 -36.07
C GLU A 388 12.53 16.18 -34.66
N ASP A 389 11.59 17.05 -34.30
CA ASP A 389 11.48 17.69 -32.99
C ASP A 389 10.73 16.84 -31.95
N VAL A 390 10.18 15.69 -32.33
CA VAL A 390 9.49 14.76 -31.42
C VAL A 390 10.51 13.82 -30.77
N HIS A 391 10.64 13.90 -29.45
CA HIS A 391 11.47 13.01 -28.64
C HIS A 391 10.95 12.92 -27.19
N PRO A 392 11.44 11.97 -26.38
CA PRO A 392 11.17 11.96 -24.94
C PRO A 392 11.75 13.18 -24.22
N TYR A 393 11.09 13.64 -23.16
CA TYR A 393 11.59 14.68 -22.27
C TYR A 393 11.79 14.14 -20.86
N ILE A 394 13.03 14.01 -20.39
CA ILE A 394 13.31 13.70 -18.98
C ILE A 394 13.20 15.02 -18.21
N VAL A 395 12.01 15.27 -17.65
CA VAL A 395 11.67 16.54 -16.99
C VAL A 395 12.16 16.61 -15.54
N TYR A 396 12.49 15.47 -14.94
CA TYR A 396 13.10 15.41 -13.63
C TYR A 396 13.97 14.17 -13.49
N GLU A 397 15.07 14.29 -12.75
CA GLU A 397 15.92 13.18 -12.38
C GLU A 397 16.44 13.39 -10.96
N GLU A 398 16.37 12.35 -10.13
CA GLU A 398 16.95 12.34 -8.81
C GLU A 398 17.77 11.07 -8.58
N THR A 399 18.81 11.23 -7.76
CA THR A 399 19.69 10.14 -7.34
C THR A 399 19.88 10.16 -5.83
N THR A 400 20.16 9.00 -5.25
CA THR A 400 20.41 8.85 -3.82
C THR A 400 21.44 7.77 -3.53
N ASP A 401 22.19 7.95 -2.45
CA ASP A 401 23.09 6.94 -1.94
C ASP A 401 22.37 5.92 -1.05
N ILE A 402 21.07 6.03 -0.79
CA ILE A 402 20.31 5.08 0.03
C ILE A 402 19.43 4.21 -0.87
N TRP A 403 18.20 4.65 -1.16
CA TRP A 403 17.26 4.10 -2.14
C TRP A 403 16.14 5.11 -2.40
N ILE A 404 15.44 4.93 -3.51
CA ILE A 404 14.26 5.73 -3.87
C ILE A 404 13.00 5.07 -3.32
N ASN A 405 12.29 5.79 -2.45
CA ASN A 405 10.94 5.44 -2.03
C ASN A 405 9.92 5.94 -3.06
N VAL A 406 9.40 5.04 -3.89
CA VAL A 406 8.36 5.39 -4.89
C VAL A 406 7.10 5.91 -4.20
N HIS A 407 6.53 6.98 -4.77
CA HIS A 407 5.35 7.64 -4.25
C HIS A 407 4.31 7.93 -5.34
N ASP A 408 3.10 8.30 -4.91
CA ASP A 408 1.96 8.58 -5.79
C ASP A 408 1.80 10.07 -6.13
N ILE A 409 2.60 10.96 -5.51
CA ILE A 409 2.48 12.40 -5.72
C ILE A 409 3.16 12.85 -7.02
N PHE A 410 2.34 13.17 -8.01
CA PHE A 410 2.71 13.94 -9.20
C PHE A 410 1.53 14.80 -9.61
N TYR A 411 1.71 16.12 -9.69
CA TYR A 411 0.67 17.03 -10.17
C TYR A 411 1.20 17.90 -11.31
N PRO A 412 0.96 17.52 -12.58
CA PRO A 412 1.30 18.37 -13.72
C PRO A 412 0.28 19.51 -13.85
N PHE A 413 0.77 20.75 -13.88
CA PHE A 413 -0.08 21.89 -14.24
C PHE A 413 -0.36 21.87 -15.75
N VAL A 414 -1.49 22.44 -16.15
CA VAL A 414 -1.78 22.67 -17.58
C VAL A 414 -0.71 23.62 -18.14
N GLN A 415 -0.12 23.26 -19.28
CA GLN A 415 0.91 24.09 -19.92
C GLN A 415 0.32 25.43 -20.37
N THR A 416 0.93 26.53 -19.94
CA THR A 416 0.60 27.89 -20.38
C THR A 416 1.59 28.44 -21.41
N SER A 417 2.72 27.75 -21.61
CA SER A 417 3.78 28.04 -22.56
C SER A 417 4.16 26.74 -23.27
N GLU A 418 4.61 26.81 -24.53
CA GLU A 418 5.07 25.63 -25.26
C GLU A 418 6.40 25.09 -24.71
N ASP A 419 7.23 25.97 -24.14
CA ASP A 419 8.59 25.63 -23.72
C ASP A 419 8.71 25.24 -22.25
N ASP A 420 7.71 25.52 -21.40
CA ASP A 420 7.82 25.33 -19.95
C ASP A 420 6.79 24.33 -19.43
N PHE A 421 7.26 23.32 -18.70
CA PHE A 421 6.43 22.33 -18.02
C PHE A 421 6.58 22.46 -16.51
N SER A 422 5.51 22.86 -15.83
CA SER A 422 5.50 23.00 -14.37
C SER A 422 4.70 21.88 -13.70
N PHE A 423 5.19 21.39 -12.56
CA PHE A 423 4.54 20.35 -11.79
C PHE A 423 4.89 20.42 -10.29
N ILE A 424 4.07 19.80 -9.44
CA ILE A 424 4.42 19.51 -8.04
C ILE A 424 4.92 18.07 -7.94
N TRP A 425 6.04 17.89 -7.24
CA TRP A 425 6.72 16.62 -7.00
C TRP A 425 7.12 16.49 -5.53
N VAL A 426 7.54 15.28 -5.14
CA VAL A 426 8.11 15.00 -3.81
C VAL A 426 9.55 14.51 -3.98
N ASN A 427 10.47 15.00 -3.17
CA ASN A 427 11.84 14.49 -3.15
C ASN A 427 12.28 14.30 -1.69
N GLU A 428 12.77 13.10 -1.39
CA GLU A 428 13.35 12.75 -0.08
C GLU A 428 14.89 12.81 -0.07
N SER A 429 15.50 12.51 -1.22
CA SER A 429 16.95 12.43 -1.41
C SER A 429 17.71 13.74 -1.15
N LYS A 430 17.05 14.91 -1.23
CA LYS A 430 17.68 16.22 -1.05
C LYS A 430 17.96 16.58 0.41
N THR A 431 17.07 16.18 1.33
CA THR A 431 17.12 16.61 2.74
C THR A 431 16.98 15.46 3.73
N SER A 432 16.97 14.21 3.26
CA SER A 432 16.63 13.01 4.03
C SER A 432 15.14 12.92 4.42
N PHE A 433 14.32 13.93 4.11
CA PHE A 433 12.89 13.93 4.40
C PHE A 433 12.08 14.26 3.16
N SER A 434 11.00 13.52 2.95
CA SER A 434 10.07 13.75 1.84
C SER A 434 9.41 15.13 1.94
N HIS A 435 9.68 15.99 0.97
CA HIS A 435 9.12 17.35 0.89
C HIS A 435 8.55 17.68 -0.49
N LEU A 436 7.59 18.59 -0.53
CA LEU A 436 6.98 19.10 -1.76
C LEU A 436 7.86 20.15 -2.43
N TYR A 437 8.02 20.01 -3.74
CA TYR A 437 8.70 20.95 -4.61
C TYR A 437 7.79 21.31 -5.78
N LYS A 438 7.75 22.59 -6.16
CA LYS A 438 7.20 23.02 -7.44
C LYS A 438 8.36 23.19 -8.42
N ILE A 439 8.40 22.37 -9.46
CA ILE A 439 9.47 22.36 -10.46
C ILE A 439 8.92 22.88 -11.78
N THR A 440 9.72 23.67 -12.48
CA THR A 440 9.49 24.07 -13.87
C THR A 440 10.68 23.63 -14.71
N SER A 441 10.45 22.76 -15.68
CA SER A 441 11.46 22.26 -16.61
C SER A 441 11.24 22.84 -18.00
N THR A 442 12.32 23.21 -18.69
CA THR A 442 12.23 23.73 -20.06
C THR A 442 12.29 22.58 -21.06
N LEU A 443 11.22 22.42 -21.83
CA LEU A 443 11.07 21.48 -22.93
C LEU A 443 11.75 22.05 -24.18
N ARG A 444 13.05 21.79 -24.33
CA ARG A 444 13.77 22.20 -25.55
C ARG A 444 13.54 21.17 -26.66
N PRO A 445 13.07 21.57 -27.85
CA PRO A 445 13.03 20.69 -29.00
C PRO A 445 14.44 20.25 -29.38
N GLY A 446 14.64 18.94 -29.49
CA GLY A 446 15.81 18.34 -30.14
C GLY A 446 15.60 18.21 -31.65
N CYS A 447 16.54 17.54 -32.32
CA CYS A 447 16.42 17.19 -33.73
C CYS A 447 16.95 15.76 -33.89
N TYR A 448 16.04 14.82 -34.12
CA TYR A 448 16.31 13.39 -34.19
C TYR A 448 15.75 12.81 -35.48
N GLN A 449 16.62 12.25 -36.30
CA GLN A 449 16.21 11.48 -37.47
C GLN A 449 16.04 10.01 -37.08
N TRP A 450 14.82 9.64 -36.65
CA TRP A 450 14.50 8.29 -36.13
C TRP A 450 14.67 7.17 -37.17
N SER A 451 14.69 7.51 -38.45
CA SER A 451 14.95 6.59 -39.56
C SER A 451 16.42 6.26 -39.78
N GLY A 452 17.34 6.99 -39.13
CA GLY A 452 18.79 6.81 -39.24
C GLY A 452 19.41 6.01 -38.09
N ASN A 453 20.75 5.94 -38.07
CA ASN A 453 21.48 5.32 -36.97
C ASN A 453 21.41 6.21 -35.72
N TYR A 454 20.71 5.74 -34.68
CA TYR A 454 20.65 6.41 -33.38
C TYR A 454 21.78 5.93 -32.46
N THR A 455 22.54 6.87 -31.91
CA THR A 455 23.41 6.63 -30.75
C THR A 455 22.78 7.33 -29.56
N HIS A 456 22.60 6.62 -28.45
CA HIS A 456 22.02 7.23 -27.26
C HIS A 456 22.89 8.38 -26.75
N THR A 457 22.28 9.52 -26.51
CA THR A 457 22.88 10.71 -25.90
C THR A 457 22.08 11.09 -24.66
N GLU A 458 22.70 11.79 -23.69
CA GLU A 458 21.99 12.31 -22.50
C GLU A 458 21.07 13.52 -22.84
N ASP A 459 20.83 13.78 -24.13
CA ASP A 459 20.18 14.98 -24.65
C ASP A 459 18.66 15.04 -24.38
N PHE A 460 18.05 13.97 -23.84
CA PHE A 460 16.65 14.01 -23.40
C PHE A 460 16.45 14.76 -22.08
N LYS A 461 17.52 15.03 -21.33
CA LYS A 461 17.45 15.71 -20.03
C LYS A 461 17.08 17.18 -20.19
N CYS A 462 15.93 17.56 -19.63
CA CYS A 462 15.47 18.94 -19.64
C CYS A 462 16.21 19.77 -18.59
N ALA A 463 16.44 21.05 -18.91
CA ALA A 463 16.98 21.99 -17.94
C ALA A 463 15.88 22.38 -16.93
N ILE A 464 16.18 22.28 -15.64
CA ILE A 464 15.32 22.81 -14.58
C ILE A 464 15.47 24.33 -14.58
N LYS A 465 14.40 25.03 -14.98
CA LYS A 465 14.34 26.50 -15.01
C LYS A 465 14.12 27.08 -13.62
N GLU A 466 13.27 26.43 -12.84
CA GLU A 466 12.92 26.84 -11.48
C GLU A 466 12.61 25.60 -10.63
N GLU A 467 13.08 25.58 -9.40
CA GLU A 467 12.67 24.61 -8.38
C GLU A 467 12.41 25.34 -7.06
N VAL A 468 11.14 25.38 -6.66
CA VAL A 468 10.69 26.07 -5.45
C VAL A 468 10.35 25.04 -4.39
N THR A 469 11.07 25.07 -3.26
CA THR A 469 10.76 24.26 -2.08
C THR A 469 9.48 24.77 -1.42
N LEU A 470 8.46 23.92 -1.32
CA LEU A 470 7.16 24.28 -0.75
C LEU A 470 7.05 23.93 0.74
N THR A 471 7.77 22.90 1.17
CA THR A 471 7.81 22.42 2.56
C THR A 471 9.24 22.07 2.94
N SER A 472 9.62 22.24 4.21
CA SER A 472 10.94 21.87 4.72
C SER A 472 10.93 21.58 6.23
N GLY A 473 11.91 20.83 6.71
CA GLY A 473 12.18 20.57 8.12
C GLY A 473 12.50 19.09 8.40
N GLU A 474 12.69 18.74 9.67
CA GLU A 474 12.94 17.35 10.11
C GLU A 474 11.62 16.57 10.27
N TRP A 475 10.85 16.47 9.19
CA TRP A 475 9.55 15.79 9.13
C TRP A 475 9.19 15.51 7.67
N GLU A 476 8.28 14.57 7.41
CA GLU A 476 7.96 14.13 6.04
C GLU A 476 6.52 14.42 5.60
N VAL A 477 6.37 14.70 4.32
CA VAL A 477 5.10 14.68 3.59
C VAL A 477 4.78 13.22 3.25
N LEU A 478 3.55 12.80 3.55
CA LEU A 478 3.09 11.44 3.28
C LEU A 478 2.72 11.30 1.81
N ALA A 479 3.41 10.39 1.12
CA ALA A 479 3.30 10.25 -0.33
C ALA A 479 2.93 8.82 -0.79
N ARG A 480 2.64 7.92 0.17
CA ARG A 480 2.38 6.49 -0.06
C ARG A 480 1.07 6.04 0.59
N HIS A 481 0.63 4.82 0.26
CA HIS A 481 -0.53 4.13 0.86
C HIS A 481 -1.84 4.96 0.79
N GLY A 482 -2.08 5.61 -0.35
CA GLY A 482 -3.27 6.43 -0.58
C GLY A 482 -3.17 7.87 -0.05
N SER A 483 -2.07 8.23 0.62
CA SER A 483 -1.75 9.64 0.88
C SER A 483 -1.41 10.34 -0.43
N LYS A 484 -2.02 11.48 -0.66
CA LYS A 484 -1.86 12.28 -1.87
C LYS A 484 -1.94 13.77 -1.54
N ILE A 485 -1.68 14.60 -2.55
CA ILE A 485 -1.96 16.03 -2.48
C ILE A 485 -3.28 16.38 -3.14
N TRP A 486 -3.85 17.51 -2.74
CA TRP A 486 -4.95 18.16 -3.46
C TRP A 486 -4.52 19.59 -3.79
N VAL A 487 -4.58 19.98 -5.07
CA VAL A 487 -4.09 21.28 -5.54
C VAL A 487 -5.27 22.15 -5.92
N ASN A 488 -5.48 23.23 -5.17
CA ASN A 488 -6.46 24.24 -5.52
C ASN A 488 -5.80 25.30 -6.39
N GLU A 489 -5.98 25.16 -7.71
CA GLU A 489 -5.39 26.09 -8.67
C GLU A 489 -6.00 27.49 -8.63
N ALA A 490 -7.21 27.65 -8.10
CA ALA A 490 -7.85 28.96 -7.99
C ALA A 490 -7.22 29.79 -6.85
N SER A 491 -6.98 29.17 -5.69
CA SER A 491 -6.37 29.83 -4.53
C SER A 491 -4.85 29.69 -4.45
N LYS A 492 -4.24 28.95 -5.38
CA LYS A 492 -2.80 28.64 -5.43
C LYS A 492 -2.28 27.91 -4.18
N LEU A 493 -3.13 27.02 -3.64
CA LEU A 493 -2.82 26.22 -2.45
C LEU A 493 -2.64 24.74 -2.77
N VAL A 494 -1.76 24.09 -2.03
CA VAL A 494 -1.62 22.63 -2.01
C VAL A 494 -1.91 22.11 -0.60
N TYR A 495 -2.82 21.15 -0.52
CA TYR A 495 -3.16 20.43 0.70
C TYR A 495 -2.46 19.08 0.69
N PHE A 496 -1.95 18.65 1.83
CA PHE A 496 -1.17 17.42 1.95
C PHE A 496 -1.27 16.84 3.37
N GLN A 497 -0.86 15.59 3.54
CA GLN A 497 -0.70 14.98 4.86
C GLN A 497 0.78 14.90 5.22
N GLY A 498 1.13 15.03 6.50
CA GLY A 498 2.52 15.00 6.95
C GLY A 498 2.70 14.72 8.44
N THR A 499 3.95 14.65 8.88
CA THR A 499 4.38 14.36 10.26
C THR A 499 4.96 15.58 10.99
N ARG A 500 4.69 16.81 10.50
CA ARG A 500 5.32 18.04 10.99
C ARG A 500 5.18 18.29 12.49
N ASP A 501 4.02 18.00 13.06
CA ASP A 501 3.78 18.22 14.50
C ASP A 501 4.44 17.13 15.35
N THR A 502 4.48 15.88 14.86
CA THR A 502 5.12 14.73 15.52
C THR A 502 5.17 13.53 14.57
N PRO A 503 6.22 12.67 14.63
CA PRO A 503 6.25 11.41 13.86
C PRO A 503 5.17 10.40 14.27
N LEU A 504 4.45 10.65 15.37
CA LEU A 504 3.40 9.75 15.87
C LEU A 504 2.00 10.09 15.35
N GLU A 505 1.81 11.24 14.71
CA GLU A 505 0.50 11.72 14.26
C GLU A 505 0.58 12.18 12.81
N HIS A 506 -0.36 11.68 12.01
CA HIS A 506 -0.56 12.18 10.66
C HIS A 506 -1.58 13.33 10.72
N HIS A 507 -1.26 14.44 10.09
CA HIS A 507 -2.13 15.61 10.05
C HIS A 507 -2.31 16.14 8.65
N LEU A 508 -3.44 16.80 8.43
CA LEU A 508 -3.71 17.54 7.18
C LEU A 508 -3.15 18.96 7.30
N TYR A 509 -2.43 19.38 6.29
CA TYR A 509 -1.82 20.70 6.17
C TYR A 509 -2.19 21.36 4.84
N VAL A 510 -2.01 22.68 4.77
CA VAL A 510 -2.10 23.48 3.55
C VAL A 510 -0.96 24.49 3.49
N VAL A 511 -0.44 24.73 2.29
CA VAL A 511 0.59 25.74 2.00
C VAL A 511 0.37 26.36 0.61
N SER A 512 0.82 27.59 0.41
CA SER A 512 0.84 28.21 -0.92
C SER A 512 1.95 27.62 -1.78
N TYR A 513 1.63 27.25 -3.03
CA TYR A 513 2.65 26.85 -4.01
C TYR A 513 3.17 28.02 -4.86
N GLN A 514 2.59 29.22 -4.70
CA GLN A 514 3.04 30.44 -5.37
C GLN A 514 3.99 31.27 -4.51
N SER A 515 3.71 31.36 -3.21
CA SER A 515 4.52 32.09 -2.24
C SER A 515 4.61 31.25 -0.97
N PRO A 516 5.40 30.15 -1.01
CA PRO A 516 5.51 29.24 0.13
C PRO A 516 6.02 30.00 1.35
N GLY A 517 5.39 29.71 2.49
CA GLY A 517 5.61 30.39 3.76
C GLY A 517 5.01 29.55 4.87
N ASP A 518 3.93 30.04 5.49
CA ASP A 518 3.26 29.33 6.55
C ASP A 518 2.59 28.04 6.06
N VAL A 519 2.96 26.92 6.67
CA VAL A 519 2.26 25.65 6.55
C VAL A 519 1.20 25.61 7.66
N VAL A 520 -0.08 25.62 7.31
CA VAL A 520 -1.21 25.68 8.25
C VAL A 520 -1.77 24.29 8.48
N ARG A 521 -1.87 23.85 9.74
CA ARG A 521 -2.51 22.58 10.12
C ARG A 521 -4.03 22.72 10.19
N LEU A 522 -4.76 21.77 9.60
CA LEU A 522 -6.22 21.74 9.53
C LEU A 522 -6.87 20.67 10.43
N THR A 523 -6.08 19.77 11.01
CA THR A 523 -6.56 18.70 11.91
C THR A 523 -6.18 18.99 13.35
N LYS A 524 -6.98 18.51 14.31
CA LYS A 524 -6.75 18.71 15.75
C LYS A 524 -5.62 17.80 16.26
N PRO A 525 -4.65 18.29 17.05
CA PRO A 525 -3.59 17.43 17.61
C PRO A 525 -4.13 16.46 18.66
N GLY A 526 -3.35 15.42 18.97
CA GLY A 526 -3.73 14.35 19.91
C GLY A 526 -4.46 13.18 19.23
N PHE A 527 -4.51 13.19 17.89
CA PHE A 527 -5.07 12.15 17.04
C PHE A 527 -4.24 12.04 15.77
N SER A 528 -4.15 10.84 15.21
CA SER A 528 -3.62 10.61 13.87
C SER A 528 -4.77 10.53 12.87
N HIS A 529 -4.64 11.21 11.74
CA HIS A 529 -5.70 11.45 10.76
C HIS A 529 -5.36 10.86 9.39
N SER A 530 -6.37 10.29 8.74
CA SER A 530 -6.41 9.99 7.32
C SER A 530 -7.50 10.85 6.67
N CYS A 531 -7.12 11.75 5.77
CA CYS A 531 -8.01 12.78 5.25
C CYS A 531 -8.36 12.63 3.77
N SER A 532 -9.52 13.15 3.37
CA SER A 532 -9.95 13.26 1.98
C SER A 532 -10.65 14.59 1.73
N ILE A 533 -10.12 15.39 0.80
CA ILE A 533 -10.63 16.72 0.51
C ILE A 533 -11.57 16.67 -0.70
N SER A 534 -12.66 17.46 -0.63
CA SER A 534 -13.58 17.69 -1.75
C SER A 534 -12.90 18.34 -2.94
N LYS A 535 -13.35 18.03 -4.17
CA LYS A 535 -12.84 18.65 -5.41
C LYS A 535 -13.04 20.18 -5.46
N ASN A 536 -14.01 20.69 -4.69
CA ASN A 536 -14.33 22.11 -4.59
C ASN A 536 -13.55 22.83 -3.47
N PHE A 537 -12.75 22.08 -2.68
CA PHE A 537 -11.92 22.62 -1.59
C PHE A 537 -12.70 23.35 -0.48
N ASP A 538 -13.98 23.02 -0.28
CA ASP A 538 -14.85 23.62 0.73
C ASP A 538 -15.17 22.67 1.89
N MET A 539 -14.90 21.38 1.73
CA MET A 539 -15.06 20.36 2.76
C MET A 539 -13.93 19.32 2.72
N PHE A 540 -13.70 18.66 3.85
CA PHE A 540 -12.90 17.44 3.93
C PHE A 540 -13.49 16.43 4.92
N VAL A 541 -13.20 15.15 4.71
CA VAL A 541 -13.44 14.07 5.66
C VAL A 541 -12.16 13.75 6.39
N SER A 542 -12.24 13.47 7.68
CA SER A 542 -11.15 12.93 8.48
C SER A 542 -11.59 11.63 9.14
N HIS A 543 -10.92 10.53 8.79
CA HIS A 543 -10.94 9.29 9.54
C HIS A 543 -9.76 9.33 10.52
N TYR A 544 -10.05 9.43 11.82
CA TYR A 544 -9.02 9.68 12.81
C TYR A 544 -9.23 8.85 14.05
N SER A 545 -8.14 8.59 14.77
CA SER A 545 -8.15 7.85 16.04
C SER A 545 -6.94 8.24 16.86
N ASN A 546 -6.89 7.78 18.11
CA ASN A 546 -5.66 7.81 18.88
C ASN A 546 -5.48 6.51 19.66
N VAL A 547 -4.38 6.38 20.41
CA VAL A 547 -4.06 5.11 21.08
C VAL A 547 -5.16 4.62 22.03
N SER A 548 -5.95 5.54 22.61
CA SER A 548 -7.02 5.25 23.59
C SER A 548 -8.43 5.37 23.02
N THR A 549 -8.63 6.14 21.96
CA THR A 549 -9.93 6.46 21.37
C THR A 549 -10.09 5.70 20.06
N PRO A 550 -11.12 4.83 19.94
CA PRO A 550 -11.40 4.14 18.69
C PRO A 550 -11.67 5.09 17.51
N PRO A 551 -11.61 4.60 16.26
CA PRO A 551 -11.71 5.49 15.10
C PRO A 551 -13.07 6.17 14.95
N CYS A 552 -13.04 7.46 14.64
CA CYS A 552 -14.19 8.26 14.22
C CYS A 552 -14.01 8.71 12.76
N VAL A 553 -15.13 8.98 12.08
CA VAL A 553 -15.13 9.58 10.74
C VAL A 553 -16.00 10.83 10.77
N HIS A 554 -15.39 12.00 10.64
CA HIS A 554 -16.07 13.29 10.69
C HIS A 554 -15.88 14.08 9.40
N VAL A 555 -16.88 14.90 9.08
CA VAL A 555 -16.88 15.85 7.96
C VAL A 555 -16.68 17.25 8.52
N TYR A 556 -15.73 17.97 7.94
CA TYR A 556 -15.39 19.34 8.27
C TYR A 556 -15.64 20.26 7.09
N LYS A 557 -16.17 21.45 7.36
CA LYS A 557 -16.29 22.53 6.38
C LYS A 557 -15.10 23.46 6.50
N LEU A 558 -14.52 23.85 5.38
CA LEU A 558 -13.43 24.81 5.31
C LEU A 558 -14.01 26.21 5.09
N THR A 559 -13.74 27.13 6.00
CA THR A 559 -14.14 28.54 5.89
C THR A 559 -12.90 29.43 5.92
N ALA A 560 -12.68 30.19 4.85
CA ALA A 560 -11.62 31.20 4.78
C ALA A 560 -12.13 32.58 5.22
N SER A 561 -11.24 33.40 5.76
CA SER A 561 -11.50 34.83 5.93
C SER A 561 -11.37 35.54 4.58
N GLU A 562 -12.13 36.62 4.37
CA GLU A 562 -12.05 37.40 3.14
C GLU A 562 -10.63 37.95 2.94
N GLY A 563 -10.01 37.64 1.79
CA GLY A 563 -8.64 38.05 1.47
C GLY A 563 -7.50 37.16 2.01
N ASP A 564 -7.80 36.13 2.80
CA ASP A 564 -6.79 35.20 3.35
C ASP A 564 -7.22 33.73 3.17
N PRO A 565 -7.04 33.17 1.95
CA PRO A 565 -7.44 31.81 1.65
C PRO A 565 -6.53 30.74 2.30
N LEU A 566 -5.34 31.11 2.80
CA LEU A 566 -4.39 30.16 3.40
C LEU A 566 -4.83 29.77 4.82
N HIS A 567 -5.28 30.73 5.62
CA HIS A 567 -5.70 30.51 7.01
C HIS A 567 -7.16 30.06 7.12
N MET A 568 -7.50 28.98 6.40
CA MET A 568 -8.83 28.37 6.50
C MET A 568 -9.06 27.78 7.89
N VAL A 569 -10.25 28.02 8.44
CA VAL A 569 -10.71 27.44 9.70
C VAL A 569 -11.55 26.20 9.39
N PRO A 570 -11.17 25.01 9.90
CA PRO A 570 -11.97 23.80 9.81
C PRO A 570 -13.10 23.82 10.86
N GLU A 571 -14.35 23.91 10.42
CA GLU A 571 -15.52 23.78 11.29
C GLU A 571 -16.05 22.34 11.25
N PHE A 572 -16.25 21.71 12.42
CA PHE A 572 -16.96 20.43 12.49
C PHE A 572 -18.37 20.58 11.89
N TRP A 573 -18.71 19.73 10.92
CA TRP A 573 -19.98 19.80 10.23
C TRP A 573 -20.93 18.67 10.62
N ALA A 574 -20.44 17.43 10.55
CA ALA A 574 -21.23 16.25 10.88
C ALA A 574 -20.35 15.04 11.18
N SER A 575 -20.89 14.07 11.89
CA SER A 575 -20.29 12.76 12.12
C SER A 575 -20.85 11.72 11.14
N MET A 576 -19.98 10.90 10.58
CA MET A 576 -20.36 9.70 9.83
C MET A 576 -20.24 8.44 10.67
N MET A 577 -19.25 8.39 11.56
CA MET A 577 -18.98 7.24 12.42
C MET A 577 -18.48 7.73 13.77
N GLU A 578 -19.18 7.32 14.82
CA GLU A 578 -18.73 7.41 16.20
C GLU A 578 -18.41 6.00 16.69
N ALA A 579 -17.47 5.89 17.62
CA ALA A 579 -17.12 4.60 18.20
C ALA A 579 -17.15 4.69 19.73
N PRO A 580 -18.09 3.98 20.39
CA PRO A 580 -18.09 3.84 21.84
C PRO A 580 -17.18 2.69 22.29
N GLY A 581 -16.53 2.85 23.44
CA GLY A 581 -15.90 1.72 24.13
C GLY A 581 -14.75 2.11 25.04
N ASP A 582 -14.67 1.45 26.20
CA ASP A 582 -13.47 1.47 27.05
C ASP A 582 -12.48 0.41 26.56
N TYR A 583 -11.28 0.83 26.20
CA TYR A 583 -10.16 -0.02 25.81
C TYR A 583 -8.95 0.32 26.68
N LYS A 584 -8.33 -0.67 27.33
CA LYS A 584 -7.06 -0.48 28.04
C LYS A 584 -5.94 -0.34 27.00
N SER A 585 -5.65 0.91 26.66
CA SER A 585 -4.66 1.26 25.65
C SER A 585 -3.22 1.04 26.13
N PRO A 586 -2.27 0.78 25.22
CA PRO A 586 -0.86 0.86 25.58
C PRO A 586 -0.46 2.30 25.91
N GLU A 587 0.64 2.44 26.65
CA GLU A 587 1.33 3.72 26.86
C GLU A 587 2.45 3.85 25.82
N ILE A 588 2.46 4.95 25.07
CA ILE A 588 3.59 5.30 24.21
C ILE A 588 4.71 5.87 25.08
N PHE A 589 5.94 5.43 24.82
CA PHE A 589 7.14 5.96 25.44
C PHE A 589 8.21 6.21 24.38
N ASP A 590 9.25 6.92 24.77
CA ASP A 590 10.39 7.24 23.93
C ASP A 590 11.68 7.22 24.75
N PHE A 591 12.80 6.97 24.08
CA PHE A 591 14.12 6.97 24.70
C PHE A 591 15.21 7.34 23.67
N PRO A 592 16.30 8.01 24.10
CA PRO A 592 17.44 8.26 23.24
C PRO A 592 18.21 6.95 23.03
N GLY A 593 18.27 6.47 21.79
CA GLY A 593 19.07 5.30 21.46
C GLY A 593 20.56 5.62 21.41
N LYS A 594 21.41 4.63 21.68
CA LYS A 594 22.88 4.74 21.55
C LYS A 594 23.34 5.12 20.14
N SER A 595 22.50 4.87 19.15
CA SER A 595 22.71 5.27 17.75
C SER A 595 22.58 6.78 17.50
N GLY A 596 22.13 7.57 18.49
CA GLY A 596 21.90 9.00 18.38
C GLY A 596 20.47 9.37 17.97
N PHE A 597 19.65 8.41 17.55
CA PHE A 597 18.25 8.64 17.22
C PHE A 597 17.35 8.51 18.45
N GLN A 598 16.33 9.36 18.54
CA GLN A 598 15.19 9.11 19.42
C GLN A 598 14.39 7.91 18.89
N LEU A 599 14.15 6.90 19.73
CA LEU A 599 13.34 5.73 19.40
C LEU A 599 12.01 5.77 20.17
N TYR A 600 10.97 5.23 19.54
CA TYR A 600 9.62 5.21 20.11
C TYR A 600 9.18 3.77 20.36
N GLY A 601 8.42 3.58 21.43
CA GLY A 601 7.86 2.29 21.82
C GLY A 601 6.44 2.40 22.38
N MET A 602 5.78 1.25 22.46
CA MET A 602 4.52 1.07 23.18
C MET A 602 4.68 -0.01 24.23
N VAL A 603 4.08 0.21 25.41
CA VAL A 603 3.99 -0.82 26.46
C VAL A 603 2.54 -1.07 26.83
N TYR A 604 2.12 -2.33 26.75
CA TYR A 604 0.87 -2.80 27.34
C TYR A 604 1.19 -3.30 28.75
N LYS A 605 0.71 -2.57 29.75
CA LYS A 605 0.84 -3.00 31.16
C LYS A 605 -0.09 -4.18 31.42
N PRO A 606 0.35 -5.20 32.18
CA PRO A 606 -0.54 -6.22 32.71
C PRO A 606 -1.79 -5.60 33.34
N HIS A 607 -2.98 -6.09 32.99
CA HIS A 607 -4.24 -5.42 33.35
C HIS A 607 -4.49 -5.32 34.86
N ASN A 608 -4.00 -6.30 35.61
CA ASN A 608 -4.10 -6.44 37.05
C ASN A 608 -2.70 -6.44 37.67
N LEU A 609 -1.98 -5.33 37.48
CA LEU A 609 -0.60 -5.19 37.93
C LEU A 609 -0.51 -5.30 39.47
N GLN A 610 0.29 -6.25 39.96
CA GLN A 610 0.54 -6.41 41.39
C GLN A 610 1.84 -5.69 41.79
N PRO A 611 1.82 -4.75 42.76
CA PRO A 611 3.04 -4.09 43.22
C PRO A 611 4.11 -5.08 43.66
N GLY A 612 5.36 -4.85 43.24
CA GLY A 612 6.50 -5.71 43.56
C GLY A 612 6.61 -6.99 42.73
N LYS A 613 5.65 -7.29 41.84
CA LYS A 613 5.71 -8.44 40.94
C LYS A 613 6.30 -8.09 39.57
N LYS A 614 7.10 -9.01 39.03
CA LYS A 614 7.72 -8.97 37.71
C LYS A 614 7.05 -9.96 36.78
N HIS A 615 6.56 -9.47 35.65
CA HIS A 615 5.74 -10.20 34.69
C HIS A 615 6.58 -10.69 33.49
N PRO A 616 6.28 -11.89 32.95
CA PRO A 616 6.90 -12.34 31.71
C PRO A 616 6.56 -11.38 30.58
N THR A 617 7.51 -11.15 29.68
CA THR A 617 7.44 -10.10 28.67
C THR A 617 7.37 -10.68 27.27
N VAL A 618 6.46 -10.19 26.44
CA VAL A 618 6.38 -10.49 25.01
C VAL A 618 6.77 -9.25 24.23
N LEU A 619 7.91 -9.29 23.56
CA LEU A 619 8.32 -8.29 22.58
C LEU A 619 7.66 -8.64 21.23
N PHE A 620 6.68 -7.84 20.82
CA PHE A 620 6.10 -7.94 19.50
C PHE A 620 6.85 -7.05 18.51
N VAL A 621 7.39 -7.63 17.44
CA VAL A 621 8.30 -6.94 16.51
C VAL A 621 7.81 -7.04 15.07
N TYR A 622 8.01 -5.96 14.32
CA TYR A 622 8.11 -5.99 12.86
C TYR A 622 9.50 -5.52 12.44
N GLY A 623 9.85 -4.26 12.71
CA GLY A 623 11.22 -3.74 12.63
C GLY A 623 11.84 -3.70 11.23
N GLY A 624 11.04 -3.85 10.17
CA GLY A 624 11.48 -3.72 8.78
C GLY A 624 11.06 -2.38 8.15
N PRO A 625 11.56 -2.09 6.93
CA PRO A 625 11.27 -0.86 6.20
C PRO A 625 9.79 -0.71 5.86
N GLN A 626 9.42 0.51 5.48
CA GLN A 626 8.05 0.91 5.09
C GLN A 626 6.96 0.81 6.18
N VAL A 627 7.27 0.32 7.39
CA VAL A 627 6.29 0.13 8.47
C VAL A 627 6.68 0.91 9.72
N GLN A 628 5.69 1.54 10.34
CA GLN A 628 5.76 2.12 11.68
C GLN A 628 4.64 1.50 12.53
N LEU A 629 4.97 0.83 13.64
CA LEU A 629 3.97 0.23 14.54
C LEU A 629 3.52 1.21 15.62
N VAL A 630 4.45 2.02 16.12
CA VAL A 630 4.31 2.95 17.22
C VAL A 630 3.91 4.32 16.68
N ASN A 631 2.62 4.62 16.78
CA ASN A 631 2.05 5.92 16.48
C ASN A 631 0.75 6.08 17.27
N ASN A 632 0.29 7.32 17.40
CA ASN A 632 -0.90 7.67 18.16
C ASN A 632 -2.17 7.43 17.34
N SER A 633 -2.44 6.16 17.02
CA SER A 633 -3.64 5.65 16.38
C SER A 633 -4.17 4.42 17.12
N PHE A 634 -5.45 4.09 16.95
CA PHE A 634 -6.08 3.03 17.73
C PHE A 634 -5.55 1.64 17.36
N LYS A 635 -4.99 0.93 18.35
CA LYS A 635 -4.36 -0.39 18.15
C LYS A 635 -5.31 -1.57 18.40
N GLY A 636 -6.43 -1.33 19.08
CA GLY A 636 -7.35 -2.37 19.57
C GLY A 636 -8.10 -3.16 18.49
N MET A 637 -7.93 -2.82 17.21
CA MET A 637 -8.45 -3.58 16.07
C MET A 637 -7.43 -4.63 15.60
N LYS A 638 -6.37 -4.18 14.92
CA LYS A 638 -5.35 -5.06 14.33
C LYS A 638 -4.51 -5.80 15.38
N TYR A 639 -4.30 -5.18 16.55
CA TYR A 639 -3.43 -5.69 17.62
C TYR A 639 -4.20 -6.07 18.87
N LEU A 640 -5.50 -6.40 18.76
CA LEU A 640 -6.34 -6.87 19.87
C LEU A 640 -5.68 -8.00 20.68
N ARG A 641 -4.98 -8.92 19.99
CA ARG A 641 -4.24 -10.02 20.63
C ARG A 641 -3.18 -9.54 21.63
N LEU A 642 -2.55 -8.38 21.41
CA LEU A 642 -1.57 -7.82 22.35
C LEU A 642 -2.25 -7.36 23.65
N ASN A 643 -3.44 -6.78 23.54
CA ASN A 643 -4.26 -6.48 24.71
C ASN A 643 -4.74 -7.75 25.43
N THR A 644 -5.03 -8.82 24.68
CA THR A 644 -5.38 -10.13 25.26
C THR A 644 -4.22 -10.72 26.06
N LEU A 645 -2.98 -10.67 25.54
CA LEU A 645 -1.77 -11.03 26.29
C LEU A 645 -1.64 -10.22 27.59
N ALA A 646 -1.85 -8.91 27.52
CA ALA A 646 -1.81 -8.04 28.70
C ALA A 646 -2.89 -8.38 29.73
N SER A 647 -4.08 -8.82 29.29
CA SER A 647 -5.16 -9.27 30.16
C SER A 647 -4.83 -10.55 30.93
N LEU A 648 -4.01 -11.43 30.35
CA LEU A 648 -3.53 -12.66 30.95
C LEU A 648 -2.28 -12.46 31.84
N GLY A 649 -1.79 -11.23 31.93
CA GLY A 649 -0.68 -10.87 32.81
C GLY A 649 0.70 -10.84 32.16
N TYR A 650 0.79 -10.85 30.82
CA TYR A 650 2.06 -10.56 30.14
C TYR A 650 2.30 -9.05 30.05
N ALA A 651 3.55 -8.62 30.21
CA ALA A 651 3.97 -7.31 29.71
C ALA A 651 4.16 -7.43 28.20
N VAL A 652 3.59 -6.51 27.40
CA VAL A 652 3.81 -6.52 25.95
C VAL A 652 4.53 -5.24 25.54
N VAL A 653 5.62 -5.37 24.81
CA VAL A 653 6.45 -4.26 24.33
C VAL A 653 6.48 -4.26 22.82
N VAL A 654 6.42 -3.08 22.21
CA VAL A 654 6.64 -2.85 20.78
C VAL A 654 7.61 -1.69 20.65
N ILE A 655 8.63 -1.80 19.79
CA ILE A 655 9.62 -0.74 19.57
C ILE A 655 9.81 -0.56 18.07
N ASP A 656 9.72 0.67 17.61
CA ASP A 656 10.13 1.06 16.26
C ASP A 656 11.62 1.44 16.30
N GLY A 657 12.46 0.46 15.98
CA GLY A 657 13.91 0.65 15.83
C GLY A 657 14.27 1.32 14.50
N ARG A 658 15.56 1.60 14.30
CA ARG A 658 16.10 2.08 13.03
C ARG A 658 15.71 1.15 11.89
N GLY A 659 15.41 1.73 10.73
CA GLY A 659 14.83 1.02 9.59
C GLY A 659 13.32 1.13 9.44
N SER A 660 12.57 1.43 10.50
CA SER A 660 11.13 1.75 10.38
C SER A 660 10.90 3.09 9.66
N CYS A 661 9.71 3.30 9.09
CA CYS A 661 9.40 4.49 8.30
C CYS A 661 8.90 5.67 9.16
N GLN A 662 8.51 6.79 8.51
CA GLN A 662 7.99 8.01 9.16
C GLN A 662 9.01 8.85 9.92
N ARG A 663 10.30 8.70 9.58
CA ARG A 663 11.46 9.23 10.31
C ARG A 663 12.58 9.75 9.40
N GLY A 664 12.31 9.85 8.10
CA GLY A 664 13.30 10.20 7.08
C GLY A 664 14.21 9.05 6.63
N LEU A 665 14.83 9.24 5.47
CA LEU A 665 15.60 8.26 4.72
C LEU A 665 16.89 7.84 5.41
N GLU A 666 17.55 8.73 6.16
CA GLU A 666 18.73 8.34 6.96
C GLU A 666 18.37 7.36 8.08
N PHE A 667 17.21 7.53 8.71
CA PHE A 667 16.73 6.62 9.75
C PHE A 667 16.31 5.27 9.16
N GLU A 668 15.61 5.27 8.02
CA GLU A 668 15.25 4.05 7.28
C GLU A 668 16.51 3.35 6.73
N GLY A 669 17.44 4.14 6.21
CA GLY A 669 18.70 3.76 5.55
C GLY A 669 19.71 3.07 6.45
N ALA A 670 19.50 3.06 7.77
CA ALA A 670 20.34 2.34 8.72
C ALA A 670 20.45 0.82 8.43
N LEU A 671 19.46 0.26 7.71
CA LEU A 671 19.44 -1.15 7.31
C LEU A 671 20.13 -1.43 5.99
N LYS A 672 20.57 -0.41 5.25
CA LYS A 672 21.15 -0.57 3.92
C LYS A 672 22.31 -1.57 3.97
N ASN A 673 22.18 -2.64 3.20
CA ASN A 673 23.12 -3.75 3.08
C ASN A 673 23.30 -4.61 4.36
N LYS A 674 22.52 -4.37 5.42
CA LYS A 674 22.73 -4.90 6.78
C LYS A 674 21.45 -5.37 7.49
N MET A 675 20.42 -5.77 6.74
CA MET A 675 19.18 -6.29 7.32
C MET A 675 19.44 -7.44 8.30
N GLY A 676 18.84 -7.36 9.48
CA GLY A 676 18.97 -8.32 10.58
C GLY A 676 20.12 -8.05 11.55
N GLN A 677 20.99 -7.06 11.30
CA GLN A 677 22.17 -6.82 12.14
C GLN A 677 21.98 -5.69 13.16
N VAL A 678 21.12 -4.72 12.87
CA VAL A 678 21.02 -3.44 13.61
C VAL A 678 19.80 -3.43 14.52
N GLU A 679 18.74 -4.11 14.10
CA GLU A 679 17.40 -4.01 14.64
C GLU A 679 17.32 -4.60 16.05
N ILE A 680 17.96 -5.76 16.28
CA ILE A 680 17.93 -6.46 17.58
C ILE A 680 18.62 -5.64 18.66
N GLU A 681 19.62 -4.84 18.32
CA GLU A 681 20.28 -3.94 19.28
C GLU A 681 19.29 -2.91 19.82
N ASP A 682 18.55 -2.24 18.92
CA ASP A 682 17.54 -1.23 19.27
C ASP A 682 16.38 -1.85 20.09
N GLN A 683 15.96 -3.08 19.74
CA GLN A 683 14.93 -3.81 20.49
C GLN A 683 15.38 -4.13 21.93
N VAL A 684 16.62 -4.58 22.11
CA VAL A 684 17.15 -4.89 23.44
C VAL A 684 17.37 -3.64 24.27
N GLU A 685 17.83 -2.55 23.66
CA GLU A 685 17.98 -1.25 24.34
C GLU A 685 16.64 -0.74 24.86
N GLY A 686 15.60 -0.72 24.02
CA GLY A 686 14.27 -0.31 24.46
C GLY A 686 13.69 -1.23 25.53
N LEU A 687 13.96 -2.54 25.48
CA LEU A 687 13.52 -3.47 26.51
C LEU A 687 14.18 -3.21 27.86
N GLN A 688 15.48 -2.88 27.87
CA GLN A 688 16.21 -2.47 29.07
C GLN A 688 15.62 -1.18 29.65
N TYR A 689 15.37 -0.18 28.79
CA TYR A 689 14.73 1.07 29.19
C TYR A 689 13.35 0.84 29.83
N VAL A 690 12.49 0.02 29.22
CA VAL A 690 11.17 -0.30 29.79
C VAL A 690 11.30 -0.99 31.15
N SER A 691 12.26 -1.91 31.29
CA SER A 691 12.49 -2.59 32.56
C SER A 691 12.89 -1.64 33.68
N GLU A 692 13.79 -0.70 33.41
CA GLU A 692 14.24 0.32 34.36
C GLU A 692 13.12 1.31 34.71
N ARG A 693 12.39 1.81 33.70
CA ARG A 693 11.35 2.82 33.88
C ARG A 693 10.11 2.29 34.60
N PHE A 694 9.63 1.11 34.23
CA PHE A 694 8.32 0.63 34.66
C PHE A 694 8.37 -0.41 35.79
N ASN A 695 9.53 -0.99 36.07
CA ASN A 695 9.79 -1.89 37.20
C ASN A 695 8.85 -3.11 37.34
N PHE A 696 8.08 -3.48 36.31
CA PHE A 696 7.27 -4.71 36.29
C PHE A 696 7.73 -5.74 35.26
N VAL A 697 8.73 -5.43 34.44
CA VAL A 697 9.26 -6.34 33.41
C VAL A 697 10.23 -7.35 34.03
N ASP A 698 10.02 -8.62 33.73
CA ASP A 698 10.96 -9.71 34.03
C ASP A 698 11.87 -9.98 32.82
N LEU A 699 13.10 -9.43 32.84
CA LEU A 699 14.09 -9.65 31.79
C LEU A 699 14.60 -11.09 31.70
N SER A 700 14.33 -11.94 32.71
CA SER A 700 14.68 -13.36 32.66
C SER A 700 13.67 -14.19 31.85
N ARG A 701 12.50 -13.64 31.54
CA ARG A 701 11.40 -14.32 30.80
C ARG A 701 10.87 -13.41 29.70
N VAL A 702 11.65 -13.30 28.61
CA VAL A 702 11.29 -12.50 27.44
C VAL A 702 11.07 -13.40 26.23
N ALA A 703 9.90 -13.31 25.60
CA ALA A 703 9.63 -13.86 24.27
C ALA A 703 9.79 -12.77 23.21
N ILE A 704 10.22 -13.16 22.01
CA ILE A 704 10.15 -12.31 20.81
C ILE A 704 9.20 -12.96 19.80
N HIS A 705 8.29 -12.16 19.22
CA HIS A 705 7.32 -12.65 18.26
C HIS A 705 7.02 -11.62 17.17
N GLY A 706 6.99 -12.06 15.92
CA GLY A 706 6.58 -11.26 14.78
C GLY A 706 6.19 -12.12 13.58
N TRP A 707 5.63 -11.45 12.56
CA TRP A 707 5.26 -12.04 11.27
C TRP A 707 6.03 -11.37 10.13
N SER A 708 6.29 -12.12 9.05
CA SER A 708 7.06 -11.65 7.89
C SER A 708 8.46 -11.19 8.32
N TYR A 709 8.83 -9.93 8.07
CA TYR A 709 10.07 -9.35 8.60
C TYR A 709 10.21 -9.49 10.13
N GLY A 710 9.10 -9.38 10.87
CA GLY A 710 9.10 -9.61 12.31
C GLY A 710 9.38 -11.07 12.70
N GLY A 711 9.01 -12.02 11.84
CA GLY A 711 9.36 -13.44 12.00
C GLY A 711 10.85 -13.66 11.76
N PHE A 712 11.40 -13.02 10.73
CA PHE A 712 12.83 -12.94 10.47
C PHE A 712 13.60 -12.37 11.68
N LEU A 713 13.17 -11.23 12.23
CA LEU A 713 13.79 -10.64 13.43
C LEU A 713 13.59 -11.51 14.68
N SER A 714 12.50 -12.26 14.79
CA SER A 714 12.32 -13.21 15.91
C SER A 714 13.39 -14.30 15.88
N LEU A 715 13.74 -14.81 14.68
CA LEU A 715 14.85 -15.75 14.50
C LEU A 715 16.21 -15.09 14.78
N MET A 716 16.46 -13.89 14.24
CA MET A 716 17.69 -13.14 14.50
C MET A 716 17.88 -12.84 15.99
N GLY A 717 16.83 -12.46 16.70
CA GLY A 717 16.86 -12.24 18.14
C GLY A 717 17.31 -13.48 18.90
N LEU A 718 16.78 -14.66 18.56
CA LEU A 718 17.17 -15.92 19.20
C LEU A 718 18.60 -16.36 18.85
N ILE A 719 19.07 -16.07 17.63
CA ILE A 719 20.44 -16.36 17.17
C ILE A 719 21.47 -15.45 17.84
N GLN A 720 21.22 -14.14 17.84
CA GLN A 720 22.18 -13.13 18.27
C GLN A 720 22.17 -12.92 19.78
N ARG A 721 20.99 -13.01 20.41
CA ARG A 721 20.77 -12.70 21.83
C ARG A 721 19.98 -13.80 22.56
N PRO A 722 20.44 -15.08 22.52
CA PRO A 722 19.78 -16.18 23.24
C PRO A 722 19.81 -16.00 24.76
N ASN A 723 20.66 -15.11 25.28
CA ASN A 723 20.69 -14.73 26.69
C ASN A 723 19.54 -13.80 27.09
N VAL A 724 19.00 -13.02 26.15
CA VAL A 724 17.87 -12.11 26.36
C VAL A 724 16.55 -12.82 26.07
N PHE A 725 16.41 -13.41 24.89
CA PHE A 725 15.15 -13.99 24.43
C PHE A 725 15.06 -15.47 24.80
N LYS A 726 14.16 -15.83 25.72
CA LYS A 726 13.92 -17.21 26.14
C LYS A 726 13.24 -18.04 25.07
N VAL A 727 12.24 -17.47 24.40
CA VAL A 727 11.57 -18.12 23.28
C VAL A 727 11.38 -17.16 22.11
N ALA A 728 11.34 -17.70 20.89
CA ALA A 728 11.00 -16.97 19.69
C ALA A 728 9.84 -17.66 18.94
N ILE A 729 8.84 -16.88 18.53
CA ILE A 729 7.74 -17.33 17.67
C ILE A 729 7.83 -16.59 16.33
N ALA A 730 8.34 -17.27 15.31
CA ALA A 730 8.60 -16.70 14.00
C ALA A 730 7.52 -17.08 12.99
N GLY A 731 6.69 -16.10 12.58
CA GLY A 731 5.66 -16.28 11.56
C GLY A 731 6.11 -15.84 10.17
N ALA A 732 5.92 -16.70 9.16
CA ALA A 732 6.30 -16.50 7.77
C ALA A 732 7.67 -15.81 7.58
N PRO A 733 8.76 -16.31 8.19
CA PRO A 733 10.05 -15.62 8.17
C PRO A 733 10.73 -15.75 6.80
N VAL A 734 11.37 -14.67 6.34
CA VAL A 734 12.42 -14.78 5.32
C VAL A 734 13.64 -15.41 5.98
N THR A 735 14.10 -16.55 5.45
CA THR A 735 15.23 -17.29 6.05
C THR A 735 16.50 -17.28 5.20
N VAL A 736 16.37 -16.89 3.93
CA VAL A 736 17.43 -16.84 2.91
C VAL A 736 17.10 -15.69 1.95
N TRP A 737 17.86 -14.60 1.99
CA TRP A 737 17.55 -13.42 1.15
C TRP A 737 17.66 -13.69 -0.35
N MET A 738 18.54 -14.61 -0.77
CA MET A 738 18.68 -15.00 -2.19
C MET A 738 17.43 -15.65 -2.80
N ALA A 739 16.46 -16.05 -1.98
CA ALA A 739 15.21 -16.67 -2.43
C ALA A 739 14.02 -15.69 -2.48
N TYR A 740 14.24 -14.44 -2.07
CA TYR A 740 13.24 -13.37 -2.11
C TYR A 740 13.42 -12.50 -3.37
N ASP A 741 12.45 -11.66 -3.72
CA ASP A 741 12.38 -11.00 -5.02
C ASP A 741 13.43 -9.89 -5.23
N THR A 742 13.59 -9.48 -6.48
CA THR A 742 14.47 -8.38 -6.93
C THR A 742 14.08 -7.03 -6.33
N GLY A 743 12.81 -6.63 -6.46
CA GLY A 743 12.32 -5.29 -6.10
C GLY A 743 12.52 -4.94 -4.64
N TYR A 744 12.23 -5.87 -3.72
CA TYR A 744 12.48 -5.68 -2.30
C TYR A 744 13.97 -5.81 -1.98
N THR A 745 14.56 -6.95 -2.34
CA THR A 745 15.86 -7.32 -1.79
C THR A 745 16.98 -6.46 -2.34
N GLU A 746 17.00 -6.17 -3.64
CA GLU A 746 18.06 -5.35 -4.25
C GLU A 746 17.97 -3.88 -3.80
N ARG A 747 16.78 -3.37 -3.48
CA ARG A 747 16.59 -2.03 -2.90
C ARG A 747 17.32 -1.86 -1.57
N TYR A 748 17.19 -2.85 -0.70
CA TYR A 748 17.68 -2.74 0.69
C TYR A 748 19.03 -3.43 0.93
N MET A 749 19.37 -4.46 0.16
CA MET A 749 20.55 -5.30 0.34
C MET A 749 21.54 -5.26 -0.83
N ASP A 750 21.26 -4.49 -1.90
CA ASP A 750 21.97 -4.54 -3.17
C ASP A 750 21.89 -5.94 -3.82
N THR A 751 22.58 -6.16 -4.94
CA THR A 751 22.66 -7.49 -5.56
C THR A 751 23.51 -8.45 -4.71
N PRO A 752 23.26 -9.77 -4.77
CA PRO A 752 24.09 -10.76 -4.06
C PRO A 752 25.58 -10.68 -4.41
N GLU A 753 25.90 -10.31 -5.65
CA GLU A 753 27.28 -10.14 -6.12
C GLU A 753 27.99 -8.95 -5.45
N ASN A 754 27.26 -7.87 -5.18
CA ASN A 754 27.79 -6.65 -4.57
C ASN A 754 27.81 -6.69 -3.04
N ASN A 755 26.97 -7.52 -2.40
CA ASN A 755 26.85 -7.61 -0.95
C ASN A 755 26.84 -9.04 -0.39
N PRO A 756 27.80 -9.92 -0.77
CA PRO A 756 27.76 -11.32 -0.38
C PRO A 756 27.74 -11.51 1.15
N GLN A 757 28.47 -10.67 1.89
CA GLN A 757 28.52 -10.71 3.35
C GLN A 757 27.19 -10.33 3.99
N GLY A 758 26.52 -9.26 3.54
CA GLY A 758 25.22 -8.87 4.08
C GLY A 758 24.14 -9.92 3.83
N TYR A 759 24.16 -10.56 2.66
CA TYR A 759 23.26 -11.68 2.35
C TYR A 759 23.51 -12.89 3.26
N GLU A 760 24.77 -13.21 3.54
CA GLU A 760 25.13 -14.31 4.45
C GLU A 760 24.73 -13.98 5.89
N GLU A 761 25.13 -12.82 6.42
CA GLU A 761 24.83 -12.36 7.77
C GLU A 761 23.33 -12.20 8.01
N GLY A 762 22.58 -11.76 6.99
CA GLY A 762 21.13 -11.60 7.01
C GLY A 762 20.34 -12.88 6.80
N SER A 763 20.95 -14.03 6.47
CA SER A 763 20.24 -15.27 6.18
C SER A 763 20.31 -16.27 7.34
N VAL A 764 19.29 -16.28 8.21
CA VAL A 764 19.24 -17.13 9.43
C VAL A 764 19.45 -18.63 9.16
N ALA A 765 19.07 -19.13 7.98
CA ALA A 765 19.28 -20.54 7.64
C ALA A 765 20.77 -20.92 7.53
N LEU A 766 21.68 -19.94 7.39
CA LEU A 766 23.12 -20.14 7.37
C LEU A 766 23.77 -20.08 8.76
N HIS A 767 23.02 -19.67 9.78
CA HIS A 767 23.50 -19.49 11.17
C HIS A 767 22.76 -20.38 12.17
N VAL A 768 22.22 -21.52 11.71
CA VAL A 768 21.42 -22.43 12.55
C VAL A 768 22.23 -23.09 13.68
N ASP A 769 23.56 -23.15 13.57
CA ASP A 769 24.46 -23.65 14.60
C ASP A 769 24.40 -22.79 15.88
N LYS A 770 24.10 -21.50 15.71
CA LYS A 770 23.93 -20.52 16.80
C LYS A 770 22.55 -20.59 17.47
N LEU A 771 21.60 -21.33 16.90
CA LEU A 771 20.32 -21.56 17.58
C LEU A 771 20.52 -22.36 18.88
N PRO A 772 19.68 -22.15 19.90
CA PRO A 772 19.74 -22.90 21.15
C PRO A 772 19.64 -24.42 20.93
N SER A 773 20.37 -25.20 21.73
CA SER A 773 20.26 -26.66 21.72
C SER A 773 19.10 -27.15 22.62
N GLU A 774 18.53 -26.28 23.45
CA GLU A 774 17.39 -26.58 24.30
C GLU A 774 16.07 -26.56 23.52
N PRO A 775 15.21 -27.59 23.68
CA PRO A 775 13.89 -27.59 23.04
C PRO A 775 12.98 -26.51 23.64
N ASN A 776 11.84 -26.30 22.99
CA ASN A 776 10.79 -25.37 23.45
C ASN A 776 11.19 -23.89 23.45
N ARG A 777 12.27 -23.54 22.73
CA ARG A 777 12.72 -22.15 22.54
C ARG A 777 12.34 -21.54 21.19
N LEU A 778 11.94 -22.37 20.22
CA LEU A 778 11.64 -21.94 18.86
C LEU A 778 10.33 -22.55 18.37
N LEU A 779 9.38 -21.70 18.01
CA LEU A 779 8.17 -22.03 17.27
C LEU A 779 8.18 -21.32 15.91
N ILE A 780 8.01 -22.09 14.84
CA ILE A 780 7.92 -21.58 13.47
C ILE A 780 6.46 -21.71 13.02
N LEU A 781 5.91 -20.65 12.42
CA LEU A 781 4.56 -20.59 11.87
C LEU A 781 4.64 -20.21 10.39
N HIS A 782 3.88 -20.85 9.50
CA HIS A 782 3.87 -20.46 8.08
C HIS A 782 2.58 -20.88 7.36
N GLY A 783 2.06 -20.01 6.50
CA GLY A 783 1.05 -20.37 5.50
C GLY A 783 1.65 -21.30 4.45
N PHE A 784 0.93 -22.37 4.08
CA PHE A 784 1.45 -23.34 3.11
C PHE A 784 1.34 -22.87 1.66
N LEU A 785 0.39 -21.98 1.39
CA LEU A 785 0.09 -21.44 0.06
C LEU A 785 0.81 -20.11 -0.21
N ASP A 786 1.73 -19.70 0.66
CA ASP A 786 2.41 -18.40 0.60
C ASP A 786 3.22 -18.26 -0.70
N GLU A 787 2.75 -17.37 -1.57
CA GLU A 787 3.36 -17.00 -2.84
C GLU A 787 4.25 -15.75 -2.74
N ASN A 788 4.37 -15.16 -1.55
CA ASN A 788 5.25 -14.02 -1.32
C ASN A 788 6.53 -14.48 -0.59
N VAL A 789 6.41 -14.84 0.69
CA VAL A 789 7.49 -15.49 1.44
C VAL A 789 7.25 -16.98 1.29
N HIS A 790 7.79 -17.59 0.24
CA HIS A 790 7.55 -19.00 -0.05
C HIS A 790 7.74 -19.91 1.17
N PHE A 791 6.88 -20.93 1.31
CA PHE A 791 7.06 -21.98 2.32
C PHE A 791 8.44 -22.66 2.25
N PHE A 792 9.12 -22.57 1.09
CA PHE A 792 10.54 -22.89 0.92
C PHE A 792 11.42 -22.32 2.05
N HIS A 793 11.21 -21.08 2.50
CA HIS A 793 12.01 -20.48 3.57
C HIS A 793 11.97 -21.30 4.86
N THR A 794 10.77 -21.70 5.29
CA THR A 794 10.63 -22.57 6.47
C THR A 794 11.15 -23.97 6.19
N ASN A 795 10.84 -24.55 5.03
CA ASN A 795 11.29 -25.90 4.68
C ASN A 795 12.83 -26.01 4.63
N PHE A 796 13.50 -25.01 4.06
CA PHE A 796 14.95 -24.95 3.99
C PHE A 796 15.56 -24.74 5.39
N LEU A 797 15.02 -23.82 6.19
CA LEU A 797 15.45 -23.62 7.57
C LEU A 797 15.33 -24.91 8.40
N VAL A 798 14.21 -25.62 8.31
CA VAL A 798 14.00 -26.91 8.98
C VAL A 798 15.05 -27.93 8.54
N SER A 799 15.38 -28.00 7.25
CA SER A 799 16.46 -28.88 6.78
C SER A 799 17.80 -28.54 7.42
N GLN A 800 18.13 -27.26 7.57
CA GLN A 800 19.39 -26.83 8.19
C GLN A 800 19.41 -27.10 9.70
N ILE A 801 18.30 -26.83 10.39
CA ILE A 801 18.10 -27.15 11.82
C ILE A 801 18.31 -28.65 12.09
N ILE A 802 17.73 -29.52 11.24
CA ILE A 802 17.91 -30.98 11.35
C ILE A 802 19.39 -31.37 11.17
N ARG A 803 20.08 -30.81 10.17
CA ARG A 803 21.52 -31.07 9.93
C ARG A 803 22.38 -30.65 11.11
N ALA A 804 22.03 -29.54 11.76
CA ALA A 804 22.73 -29.02 12.93
C ALA A 804 22.34 -29.71 14.26
N GLY A 805 21.38 -30.65 14.23
CA GLY A 805 20.91 -31.35 15.43
C GLY A 805 20.16 -30.45 16.43
N LYS A 806 19.52 -29.38 15.96
CA LYS A 806 18.82 -28.40 16.80
C LYS A 806 17.31 -28.71 16.91
N PRO A 807 16.67 -28.44 18.06
CA PRO A 807 15.22 -28.67 18.22
C PRO A 807 14.39 -27.50 17.69
N TYR A 808 13.17 -27.80 17.24
CA TYR A 808 12.19 -26.79 16.81
C TYR A 808 10.75 -27.32 16.98
N GLN A 809 9.78 -26.41 17.03
CA GLN A 809 8.36 -26.71 16.83
C GLN A 809 7.86 -26.00 15.57
N LEU A 810 6.92 -26.60 14.84
CA LEU A 810 6.39 -26.08 13.59
C LEU A 810 4.86 -26.19 13.56
N GLN A 811 4.18 -25.11 13.18
CA GLN A 811 2.78 -25.09 12.85
C GLN A 811 2.60 -24.58 11.41
N VAL A 812 1.92 -25.38 10.60
CA VAL A 812 1.55 -25.02 9.23
C VAL A 812 0.07 -24.61 9.20
N TYR A 813 -0.25 -23.60 8.39
CA TYR A 813 -1.62 -23.21 8.05
C TYR A 813 -1.89 -23.57 6.58
N PRO A 814 -2.50 -24.74 6.31
CA PRO A 814 -2.55 -25.31 4.96
C PRO A 814 -3.31 -24.49 3.93
N ASN A 815 -4.28 -23.69 4.37
CA ASN A 815 -5.18 -22.91 3.51
C ASN A 815 -4.82 -21.42 3.45
N GLU A 816 -3.73 -21.01 4.11
CA GLU A 816 -3.34 -19.61 4.21
C GLU A 816 -2.12 -19.31 3.33
N ARG A 817 -2.07 -18.07 2.84
CA ARG A 817 -0.96 -17.48 2.09
C ARG A 817 -0.05 -16.70 3.05
N HIS A 818 0.47 -15.56 2.61
CA HIS A 818 1.17 -14.61 3.47
C HIS A 818 0.25 -13.92 4.49
N SER A 819 -1.06 -13.97 4.26
CA SER A 819 -2.08 -13.46 5.17
C SER A 819 -2.93 -14.61 5.75
N ILE A 820 -3.45 -14.40 6.97
CA ILE A 820 -4.45 -15.28 7.59
C ILE A 820 -5.82 -14.67 7.36
N ARG A 821 -6.58 -15.26 6.43
CA ARG A 821 -7.93 -14.80 6.05
C ARG A 821 -9.02 -15.61 6.69
N CYS A 822 -8.83 -16.92 6.80
CA CYS A 822 -9.82 -17.81 7.41
C CYS A 822 -9.91 -17.52 8.92
N PRO A 823 -11.09 -17.18 9.46
CA PRO A 823 -11.26 -16.92 10.89
C PRO A 823 -10.73 -18.05 11.77
N GLU A 824 -10.99 -19.30 11.39
CA GLU A 824 -10.59 -20.52 12.09
C GLU A 824 -9.07 -20.66 12.18
N SER A 825 -8.34 -20.37 11.09
CA SER A 825 -6.87 -20.35 11.09
C SER A 825 -6.35 -19.27 12.04
N GLY A 826 -6.98 -18.09 12.05
CA GLY A 826 -6.63 -17.00 12.96
C GLY A 826 -6.89 -17.33 14.43
N GLU A 827 -7.99 -18.01 14.74
CA GLU A 827 -8.30 -18.48 16.10
C GLU A 827 -7.30 -19.53 16.54
N HIS A 828 -7.03 -20.54 15.71
CA HIS A 828 -6.04 -21.57 16.02
C HIS A 828 -4.65 -20.98 16.28
N TYR A 829 -4.24 -20.03 15.45
CA TYR A 829 -2.99 -19.30 15.62
C TYR A 829 -2.89 -18.61 16.98
N GLU A 830 -3.91 -17.85 17.37
CA GLU A 830 -3.93 -17.13 18.64
C GLU A 830 -3.91 -18.10 19.83
N ILE A 831 -4.66 -19.19 19.76
CA ILE A 831 -4.68 -20.23 20.81
C ILE A 831 -3.30 -20.90 20.92
N MET A 832 -2.67 -21.26 19.80
CA MET A 832 -1.34 -21.86 19.78
C MET A 832 -0.29 -20.92 20.36
N LEU A 833 -0.33 -19.64 20.00
CA LEU A 833 0.56 -18.60 20.54
C LEU A 833 0.42 -18.50 22.07
N LEU A 834 -0.81 -18.36 22.57
CA LEU A 834 -1.07 -18.29 24.02
C LEU A 834 -0.64 -19.57 24.73
N HIS A 835 -0.94 -20.73 24.14
CA HIS A 835 -0.57 -22.03 24.70
C HIS A 835 0.95 -22.19 24.80
N PHE A 836 1.68 -21.84 23.74
CA PHE A 836 3.14 -21.92 23.71
C PHE A 836 3.77 -21.00 24.76
N LEU A 837 3.28 -19.76 24.86
CA LEU A 837 3.76 -18.80 25.86
C LEU A 837 3.50 -19.28 27.30
N GLN A 838 2.32 -19.79 27.64
CA GLN A 838 2.03 -20.22 29.02
C GLN A 838 2.81 -21.48 29.46
N GLN A 839 3.29 -22.29 28.52
CA GLN A 839 4.05 -23.50 28.84
C GLN A 839 5.55 -23.26 28.94
N TYR A 840 6.08 -22.33 28.15
CA TYR A 840 7.52 -22.21 27.92
C TYR A 840 8.13 -20.84 28.27
N LEU A 841 7.31 -19.87 28.68
CA LEU A 841 7.74 -18.56 29.19
C LEU A 841 7.23 -18.34 30.61
#